data_AF-A0A9D1LE31-F1
#
_entry.id   AF-A0A9D1LE31-F1
#
_cell.length_a   1.000
_cell.length_b   1.000
_cell.length_c   1.000
_cell.angle_alpha   90.00
_cell.angle_beta   90.00
_cell.angle_gamma   90.00
#
_symmetry.space_group_name_H-M   'P 1'
#
loop_
_entity.id
_entity.type
_entity.pdbx_description
1 polymer ?
#
loop_
_entity_poly.entity_id
_entity_poly.type
_entity_poly.pdbx_seq_one_letter_code
_entity_poly.pdbx_strand_id
1 'polypeptide(L)'
;MRKQEKNQAILNRIKAETKTPLPKSLAPERIAERAAQETVAPKKRHSARLVGAAAAAAVLLAAGVFAAVHFSAQPPTLTAPEATLEEAVPDAGDAHLRTAESYAQVEARFLSLRDEAAERAKADGSLFDRFNTGSKESTDLAAGTGKDASYGTTNLQVEGVDEGDILKNDGDFLYIARHDDDGAYVDIVDIRDRQTLKRLARIPLAGSGVSGESQDCLLDSTQLFVSGDTLTVYGCETVWHTENAPESYDGLGAVQSRTFVAVYDISDRTKPALRFAQAVDGRPVSARMQNGALLLVTEYSVPLYKNDDDLKNASIPCYYENGVKYRFPAGAVCLTENDDARSFLTVTVLDTAAGAVQHKAVLGAGTDIYCADDTLLVASTEYAPAGDLADAADMAVFRPADADTRLYAFSLADGIRYRGSVLLEGAVLDQFSMDAYNGFYRIATTTPDGCVVTVLNEQLETVGRKDGIAPGEDIYAARFLGDTAYLVTFYQTDPLFVLDLSDPAAPKITGELKVPGFSNYLHPIGDGWLVGVGAQTDEAGAAASLKVSLFDVRDPAAPREADTIVFDTAPYTYSAAQSDHRAFLELADGTFALPVSCSGAAKLLPSGACRLSAENGKLRVLGSFTPAEASGFETLRVTYAGDAFYTLSADALTAYDLTSGAVYDTLDYPDAGGMLS
;
A
#
# COMPACT_ATOMS: atom_id res chain seq x y z
N MET A 1 -19.70 16.90 -36.11
CA MET A 1 -21.07 16.81 -36.69
C MET A 1 -21.79 15.49 -36.37
N ARG A 2 -21.20 14.28 -36.56
CA ARG A 2 -21.86 13.00 -36.23
C ARG A 2 -22.33 12.81 -34.77
N LYS A 3 -21.68 13.47 -33.79
CA LYS A 3 -22.05 13.39 -32.35
C LYS A 3 -23.30 14.22 -32.02
N GLN A 4 -23.51 15.36 -32.69
CA GLN A 4 -24.70 16.20 -32.52
C GLN A 4 -25.94 15.55 -33.14
N GLU A 5 -25.81 14.89 -34.29
CA GLU A 5 -26.92 14.17 -34.92
C GLU A 5 -27.37 12.95 -34.10
N LYS A 6 -26.42 12.20 -33.51
CA LYS A 6 -26.73 11.10 -32.57
C LYS A 6 -27.46 11.61 -31.32
N ASN A 7 -27.01 12.70 -30.73
CA ASN A 7 -27.63 13.28 -29.54
C ASN A 7 -29.04 13.82 -29.85
N GLN A 8 -29.25 14.41 -31.03
CA GLN A 8 -30.56 14.90 -31.45
C GLN A 8 -31.53 13.74 -31.72
N ALA A 9 -31.05 12.62 -32.28
CA ALA A 9 -31.86 11.41 -32.48
C ALA A 9 -32.29 10.76 -31.16
N ILE A 10 -31.40 10.71 -30.16
CA ILE A 10 -31.70 10.23 -28.80
C ILE A 10 -32.73 11.14 -28.12
N LEU A 11 -32.55 12.46 -28.23
CA LEU A 11 -33.49 13.44 -27.66
C LEU A 11 -34.89 13.34 -28.28
N ASN A 12 -34.97 13.09 -29.59
CA ASN A 12 -36.24 12.90 -30.29
C ASN A 12 -36.92 11.58 -29.91
N ARG A 13 -36.13 10.53 -29.64
CA ARG A 13 -36.64 9.22 -29.17
C ARG A 13 -37.20 9.31 -27.74
N ILE A 14 -36.49 10.00 -26.84
CA ILE A 14 -36.95 10.27 -25.47
C ILE A 14 -38.26 11.08 -25.48
N LYS A 15 -38.37 12.11 -26.35
CA LYS A 15 -39.60 12.89 -26.51
C LYS A 15 -40.78 12.09 -27.07
N ALA A 16 -40.53 11.07 -27.89
CA ALA A 16 -41.56 10.20 -28.46
C ALA A 16 -42.06 9.12 -27.47
N GLU A 17 -41.19 8.69 -26.55
CA GLU A 17 -41.48 7.59 -25.59
C GLU A 17 -42.05 8.10 -24.24
N THR A 18 -41.98 9.41 -23.95
CA THR A 18 -42.47 9.97 -22.67
C THR A 18 -43.95 10.37 -22.74
N LYS A 19 -44.85 9.55 -22.18
CA LYS A 19 -46.31 9.85 -22.07
C LYS A 19 -46.74 10.54 -20.77
N THR A 20 -45.80 10.92 -19.90
CA THR A 20 -46.10 11.52 -18.59
C THR A 20 -45.68 13.00 -18.60
N PRO A 21 -46.58 13.96 -18.31
CA PRO A 21 -46.21 15.36 -18.26
C PRO A 21 -45.26 15.65 -17.08
N LEU A 22 -44.23 16.45 -17.34
CA LEU A 22 -43.28 16.92 -16.32
C LEU A 22 -44.03 17.64 -15.18
N PRO A 23 -43.73 17.36 -13.90
CA PRO A 23 -44.29 18.11 -12.79
C PRO A 23 -43.98 19.61 -12.93
N LYS A 24 -44.98 20.48 -12.70
CA LYS A 24 -44.82 21.94 -12.83
C LYS A 24 -43.70 22.53 -11.96
N SER A 25 -43.27 21.83 -10.91
CA SER A 25 -42.15 22.19 -10.04
C SER A 25 -40.77 22.08 -10.71
N LEU A 26 -40.67 21.35 -11.82
CA LEU A 26 -39.43 21.11 -12.57
C LEU A 26 -39.43 21.87 -13.92
N ALA A 27 -40.36 22.81 -14.10
CA ALA A 27 -40.33 23.68 -15.27
C ALA A 27 -39.06 24.55 -15.26
N PRO A 28 -38.36 24.72 -16.40
CA PRO A 28 -37.10 25.47 -16.48
C PRO A 28 -37.18 26.88 -15.89
N GLU A 29 -38.35 27.53 -16.03
CA GLU A 29 -38.64 28.87 -15.50
C GLU A 29 -38.63 28.93 -13.96
N ARG A 30 -39.06 27.84 -13.29
CA ARG A 30 -39.10 27.73 -11.82
C ARG A 30 -37.75 27.39 -11.20
N ILE A 31 -36.88 26.72 -11.96
CA ILE A 31 -35.50 26.41 -11.57
C ILE A 31 -34.66 27.69 -11.61
N ALA A 32 -34.87 28.54 -12.62
CA ALA A 32 -34.25 29.85 -12.72
C ALA A 32 -34.68 30.81 -11.59
N GLU A 33 -35.95 30.79 -11.16
CA GLU A 33 -36.43 31.57 -10.00
C GLU A 33 -35.80 31.13 -8.66
N ARG A 34 -35.55 29.84 -8.45
CA ARG A 34 -34.91 29.33 -7.22
C ARG A 34 -33.42 29.68 -7.14
N ALA A 35 -32.71 29.64 -8.26
CA ALA A 35 -31.30 30.03 -8.32
C ALA A 35 -31.08 31.54 -8.07
N ALA A 36 -32.11 32.37 -8.25
CA ALA A 36 -32.04 33.82 -8.05
C ALA A 36 -32.35 34.28 -6.61
N GLN A 37 -32.80 33.39 -5.71
CA GLN A 37 -33.20 33.75 -4.34
C GLN A 37 -32.15 33.42 -3.25
N GLU A 38 -31.06 32.74 -3.60
CA GLU A 38 -29.95 32.51 -2.67
C GLU A 38 -28.91 33.63 -2.79
N THR A 39 -29.15 34.73 -2.08
CA THR A 39 -28.11 35.74 -1.81
C THR A 39 -27.71 35.67 -0.34
N VAL A 40 -26.50 35.15 -0.09
CA VAL A 40 -25.86 35.13 1.24
C VAL A 40 -25.36 36.54 1.56
N ALA A 41 -25.82 37.10 2.69
CA ALA A 41 -25.36 38.40 3.18
C ALA A 41 -23.96 38.32 3.83
N PRO A 42 -23.07 39.31 3.65
CA PRO A 42 -21.72 39.28 4.21
C PRO A 42 -21.69 39.58 5.71
N LYS A 43 -20.95 38.77 6.48
CA LYS A 43 -20.68 38.97 7.92
C LYS A 43 -19.79 40.20 8.15
N LYS A 44 -20.20 41.10 9.06
CA LYS A 44 -19.42 42.25 9.54
C LYS A 44 -18.27 41.79 10.45
N ARG A 45 -17.05 42.22 10.14
CA ARG A 45 -15.88 42.13 11.05
C ARG A 45 -15.90 43.30 12.04
N HIS A 46 -15.87 43.01 13.34
CA HIS A 46 -15.53 43.99 14.37
C HIS A 46 -14.02 44.00 14.60
N SER A 47 -13.43 45.18 14.52
CA SER A 47 -12.06 45.49 14.90
C SER A 47 -11.92 45.55 16.42
N ALA A 48 -10.98 44.79 16.98
CA ALA A 48 -10.40 45.09 18.29
C ALA A 48 -8.87 45.02 18.16
N ARG A 49 -8.26 46.21 18.01
CA ARG A 49 -6.83 46.45 18.26
C ARG A 49 -6.62 46.60 19.77
N LEU A 50 -5.40 46.28 20.22
CA LEU A 50 -4.78 46.50 21.53
C LEU A 50 -4.79 45.31 22.52
N VAL A 51 -3.92 44.31 22.27
CA VAL A 51 -2.85 43.86 23.20
C VAL A 51 -1.72 43.28 22.34
N GLY A 52 -1.05 44.14 21.56
CA GLY A 52 -0.01 43.73 20.61
C GLY A 52 1.18 44.66 20.71
N ALA A 53 2.08 44.39 21.66
CA ALA A 53 3.38 45.04 21.72
C ALA A 53 4.44 44.18 22.45
N ALA A 54 4.04 43.33 23.40
CA ALA A 54 4.99 42.48 24.12
C ALA A 54 5.23 41.09 23.47
N ALA A 55 4.22 40.48 22.85
CA ALA A 55 4.37 39.17 22.16
C ALA A 55 5.08 39.29 20.80
N ALA A 56 4.96 40.44 20.12
CA ALA A 56 5.59 40.67 18.83
C ALA A 56 7.13 40.75 18.93
N ALA A 57 7.68 41.21 20.07
CA ALA A 57 9.13 41.30 20.24
C ALA A 57 9.79 39.93 20.48
N ALA A 58 9.08 38.98 21.13
CA ALA A 58 9.59 37.62 21.32
C ALA A 58 9.52 36.78 20.03
N VAL A 59 8.46 36.94 19.24
CA VAL A 59 8.31 36.28 17.93
C VAL A 59 9.28 36.86 16.90
N LEU A 60 9.55 38.17 16.91
CA LEU A 60 10.53 38.79 16.02
C LEU A 60 12.00 38.48 16.37
N LEU A 61 12.31 38.17 17.64
CA LEU A 61 13.64 37.70 18.04
C LEU A 61 13.85 36.21 17.72
N ALA A 62 12.81 35.38 17.86
CA ALA A 62 12.87 33.97 17.43
C ALA A 62 12.90 33.85 15.89
N ALA A 63 12.08 34.61 15.18
CA ALA A 63 12.10 34.69 13.71
C ALA A 63 13.36 35.37 13.17
N GLY A 64 13.94 36.33 13.92
CA GLY A 64 15.17 37.01 13.54
C GLY A 64 16.42 36.14 13.67
N VAL A 65 16.44 35.20 14.62
CA VAL A 65 17.51 34.18 14.72
C VAL A 65 17.30 33.04 13.72
N PHE A 66 16.04 32.68 13.40
CA PHE A 66 15.73 31.67 12.37
C PHE A 66 16.01 32.19 10.94
N ALA A 67 15.69 33.44 10.64
CA ALA A 67 15.92 34.04 9.32
C ALA A 67 17.41 34.40 9.06
N ALA A 68 18.19 34.70 10.11
CA ALA A 68 19.62 35.01 9.96
C ALA A 68 20.51 33.79 9.70
N VAL A 69 20.00 32.57 9.94
CA VAL A 69 20.68 31.31 9.57
C VAL A 69 20.24 30.81 8.18
N HIS A 70 19.10 31.28 7.65
CA HIS A 70 18.50 30.76 6.41
C HIS A 70 18.55 31.66 5.18
N PHE A 71 19.21 32.83 5.22
CA PHE A 71 19.35 33.67 4.02
C PHE A 71 20.81 33.84 3.58
N SER A 72 21.35 32.76 3.01
CA SER A 72 22.38 32.78 1.97
C SER A 72 22.47 31.39 1.33
N ALA A 73 21.39 30.90 0.74
CA ALA A 73 21.45 29.75 -0.15
C ALA A 73 20.73 30.14 -1.44
N GLN A 74 21.47 30.13 -2.54
CA GLN A 74 20.90 30.01 -3.88
C GLN A 74 20.04 28.74 -3.94
N PRO A 75 19.06 28.63 -4.86
CA PRO A 75 18.37 27.35 -5.09
C PRO A 75 19.39 26.21 -5.18
N PRO A 76 19.12 25.04 -4.57
CA PRO A 76 20.09 23.96 -4.52
C PRO A 76 20.52 23.62 -5.94
N THR A 77 21.83 23.67 -6.16
CA THR A 77 22.44 23.07 -7.35
C THR A 77 22.25 21.56 -7.20
N LEU A 78 21.82 20.86 -8.24
CA LEU A 78 21.56 19.40 -8.28
C LEU A 78 22.78 18.50 -7.93
N THR A 79 23.88 19.10 -7.51
CA THR A 79 25.10 18.43 -7.05
C THR A 79 25.02 18.22 -5.55
N ALA A 80 24.47 17.08 -5.13
CA ALA A 80 24.77 16.53 -3.81
C ALA A 80 26.29 16.24 -3.73
N PRO A 81 26.95 16.48 -2.58
CA PRO A 81 28.34 16.08 -2.43
C PRO A 81 28.45 14.58 -2.69
N GLU A 82 29.45 14.18 -3.49
CA GLU A 82 29.81 12.77 -3.57
C GLU A 82 30.10 12.29 -2.14
N ALA A 83 29.42 11.24 -1.69
CA ALA A 83 29.67 10.71 -0.37
C ALA A 83 31.15 10.35 -0.27
N THR A 84 31.90 11.06 0.59
CA THR A 84 33.25 10.66 1.01
C THR A 84 33.11 9.53 2.02
N LEU A 85 32.53 8.43 1.60
CA LEU A 85 32.72 7.15 2.26
C LEU A 85 33.91 6.53 1.55
N GLU A 86 34.90 6.07 2.31
CA GLU A 86 36.03 5.27 1.82
C GLU A 86 35.53 4.33 0.72
N GLU A 87 36.24 4.26 -0.42
CA GLU A 87 35.91 3.40 -1.55
C GLU A 87 35.20 2.15 -1.04
N ALA A 88 33.88 2.09 -1.24
CA ALA A 88 33.09 0.99 -0.73
C ALA A 88 33.73 -0.28 -1.28
N VAL A 89 34.39 -1.04 -0.40
CA VAL A 89 35.03 -2.29 -0.80
C VAL A 89 33.88 -3.13 -1.33
N PRO A 90 33.89 -3.53 -2.62
CA PRO A 90 32.82 -4.36 -3.15
C PRO A 90 32.65 -5.54 -2.20
N ASP A 91 31.41 -5.76 -1.73
CA ASP A 91 31.14 -6.89 -0.84
C ASP A 91 31.67 -8.14 -1.55
N ALA A 92 32.53 -8.91 -0.88
CA ALA A 92 33.09 -10.13 -1.44
C ALA A 92 31.98 -11.12 -1.86
N GLY A 93 30.76 -10.97 -1.30
CA GLY A 93 29.55 -11.68 -1.71
C GLY A 93 28.98 -11.27 -3.07
N ASP A 94 29.29 -10.09 -3.60
CA ASP A 94 28.80 -9.55 -4.87
C ASP A 94 29.71 -9.89 -6.06
N ALA A 95 30.78 -10.68 -5.88
CA ALA A 95 31.80 -10.90 -6.91
C ALA A 95 31.29 -11.53 -8.23
N HIS A 96 30.05 -12.04 -8.24
CA HIS A 96 29.35 -12.60 -9.41
C HIS A 96 28.32 -11.63 -10.02
N LEU A 97 28.07 -10.48 -9.39
CA LEU A 97 27.07 -9.48 -9.78
C LEU A 97 27.76 -8.31 -10.49
N ARG A 98 27.08 -7.71 -11.47
CA ARG A 98 27.57 -6.52 -12.16
C ARG A 98 27.30 -5.28 -11.30
N THR A 99 28.20 -4.90 -10.41
CA THR A 99 28.13 -3.59 -9.72
C THR A 99 28.67 -2.48 -10.62
N ALA A 100 28.17 -1.25 -10.45
CA ALA A 100 28.73 -0.12 -11.18
C ALA A 100 30.15 0.20 -10.70
N GLU A 101 31.10 0.25 -11.63
CA GLU A 101 32.51 0.59 -11.34
C GLU A 101 32.71 2.10 -11.13
N SER A 102 31.79 2.92 -11.65
CA SER A 102 31.82 4.37 -11.54
C SER A 102 30.44 4.98 -11.83
N TYR A 103 30.22 6.23 -11.42
CA TYR A 103 29.01 6.97 -11.81
C TYR A 103 28.86 7.10 -13.32
N ALA A 104 29.96 7.25 -14.05
CA ALA A 104 29.94 7.35 -15.51
C ALA A 104 29.29 6.13 -16.19
N GLN A 105 29.40 4.94 -15.60
CA GLN A 105 28.76 3.73 -16.11
C GLN A 105 27.23 3.78 -15.97
N VAL A 106 26.75 4.27 -14.82
CA VAL A 106 25.31 4.44 -14.56
C VAL A 106 24.75 5.58 -15.42
N GLU A 107 25.45 6.72 -15.48
CA GLU A 107 25.09 7.86 -16.32
C GLU A 107 24.98 7.48 -17.80
N ALA A 108 25.95 6.74 -18.33
CA ALA A 108 25.95 6.27 -19.72
C ALA A 108 24.72 5.41 -20.04
N ARG A 109 24.25 4.61 -19.08
CA ARG A 109 23.03 3.82 -19.23
C ARG A 109 21.80 4.71 -19.39
N PHE A 110 21.59 5.65 -18.48
CA PHE A 110 20.42 6.53 -18.54
C PHE A 110 20.47 7.48 -19.75
N LEU A 111 21.66 7.91 -20.18
CA LEU A 111 21.83 8.65 -21.44
C LEU A 111 21.35 7.82 -22.64
N SER A 112 21.68 6.53 -22.71
CA SER A 112 21.20 5.61 -23.75
C SER A 112 19.66 5.49 -23.74
N LEU A 113 19.07 5.26 -22.55
CA LEU A 113 17.62 5.14 -22.40
C LEU A 113 16.88 6.43 -22.81
N ARG A 114 17.44 7.59 -22.46
CA ARG A 114 16.90 8.89 -22.89
C ARG A 114 16.99 9.04 -24.40
N ASP A 115 18.11 8.68 -25.03
CA ASP A 115 18.27 8.80 -26.47
C ASP A 115 17.28 7.89 -27.22
N GLU A 116 17.04 6.67 -26.73
CA GLU A 116 15.98 5.79 -27.23
C GLU A 116 14.58 6.39 -27.07
N ALA A 117 14.27 6.98 -25.91
CA ALA A 117 13.00 7.66 -25.68
C ALA A 117 12.83 8.87 -26.61
N ALA A 118 13.89 9.62 -26.88
CA ALA A 118 13.90 10.74 -27.81
C ALA A 118 13.61 10.29 -29.25
N GLU A 119 14.16 9.15 -29.69
CA GLU A 119 13.84 8.57 -31.00
C GLU A 119 12.39 8.10 -31.09
N ARG A 120 11.85 7.44 -30.05
CA ARG A 120 10.43 7.08 -29.99
C ARG A 120 9.52 8.31 -30.08
N ALA A 121 9.84 9.37 -29.32
CA ALA A 121 9.08 10.61 -29.35
C ALA A 121 9.08 11.31 -30.74
N LYS A 122 10.12 11.12 -31.55
CA LYS A 122 10.18 11.61 -32.94
C LYS A 122 9.31 10.78 -33.89
N ALA A 123 9.21 9.46 -33.65
CA ALA A 123 8.41 8.55 -34.47
C ALA A 123 6.89 8.73 -34.24
N ASP A 124 6.51 9.12 -33.01
CA ASP A 124 5.14 9.03 -32.51
C ASP A 124 4.43 10.40 -32.42
N GLY A 125 4.62 11.26 -33.43
CA GLY A 125 4.23 12.69 -33.47
C GLY A 125 2.75 13.07 -33.26
N SER A 126 1.92 12.21 -32.65
CA SER A 126 0.55 12.46 -32.22
C SER A 126 0.10 11.29 -31.33
N LEU A 127 0.50 11.18 -30.06
CA LEU A 127 -0.16 10.27 -29.09
C LEU A 127 0.18 10.46 -27.60
N PHE A 128 1.01 11.44 -27.21
CA PHE A 128 1.26 11.72 -25.79
C PHE A 128 0.18 12.61 -25.17
N ASP A 129 -1.01 12.05 -25.01
CA ASP A 129 -1.89 12.42 -23.92
C ASP A 129 -2.45 11.11 -23.37
N ARG A 130 -2.35 10.94 -22.03
CA ARG A 130 -2.85 9.82 -21.21
C ARG A 130 -1.86 8.69 -20.87
N PHE A 131 -0.98 8.97 -19.91
CA PHE A 131 -0.73 8.05 -18.79
C PHE A 131 -0.76 8.85 -17.49
N ASN A 132 -1.96 8.98 -16.93
CA ASN A 132 -2.13 9.14 -15.49
C ASN A 132 -3.04 7.99 -15.07
N THR A 133 -2.43 6.84 -14.85
CA THR A 133 -3.05 5.71 -14.19
C THR A 133 -2.50 5.73 -12.79
N GLY A 134 -3.36 6.07 -11.83
CA GLY A 134 -3.06 5.91 -10.42
C GLY A 134 -2.52 4.51 -10.19
N SER A 135 -1.37 4.46 -9.52
CA SER A 135 -0.93 3.29 -8.80
C SER A 135 -2.10 2.84 -7.93
N LYS A 136 -2.64 1.65 -8.21
CA LYS A 136 -3.37 0.94 -7.18
C LYS A 136 -2.34 0.54 -6.14
N GLU A 137 -2.59 0.93 -4.91
CA GLU A 137 -1.83 0.48 -3.75
C GLU A 137 -1.80 -1.06 -3.73
N SER A 138 -0.60 -1.63 -3.80
CA SER A 138 -0.35 -3.00 -3.40
C SER A 138 -0.47 -3.04 -1.88
N THR A 139 -1.51 -3.72 -1.42
CA THR A 139 -1.75 -3.96 0.00
C THR A 139 -1.29 -5.38 0.25
N ASP A 140 -0.03 -5.47 0.67
CA ASP A 140 0.55 -6.59 1.39
C ASP A 140 -0.52 -7.22 2.29
N LEU A 141 -0.71 -8.54 2.24
CA LEU A 141 -1.56 -9.36 3.09
C LEU A 141 -0.73 -10.47 3.82
N ALA A 142 -0.86 -10.78 5.13
CA ALA A 142 -0.56 -12.09 5.76
C ALA A 142 -0.91 -12.36 7.21
N ALA A 143 -0.88 -13.65 7.59
CA ALA A 143 -1.33 -14.11 8.89
C ALA A 143 -0.33 -15.01 9.60
N GLY A 144 0.01 -14.63 10.82
CA GLY A 144 0.52 -15.50 11.87
C GLY A 144 -0.41 -15.34 13.07
N THR A 145 -0.82 -16.47 13.65
CA THR A 145 -1.77 -16.50 14.77
C THR A 145 -1.10 -15.93 16.02
N GLY A 146 -1.50 -14.74 16.44
CA GLY A 146 -1.08 -14.16 17.71
C GLY A 146 -1.77 -14.87 18.88
N LYS A 147 -1.18 -15.97 19.39
CA LYS A 147 -1.57 -16.52 20.69
C LYS A 147 -0.76 -15.86 21.81
N ASP A 148 -1.47 -15.48 22.86
CA ASP A 148 -1.03 -14.91 24.15
C ASP A 148 -0.88 -13.38 24.30
N ALA A 149 -1.46 -12.55 23.43
CA ALA A 149 -1.58 -11.11 23.70
C ALA A 149 -2.96 -10.75 24.29
N SER A 150 -3.01 -9.96 25.37
CA SER A 150 -4.26 -9.42 25.91
C SER A 150 -4.81 -8.25 25.08
N TYR A 151 -4.29 -8.04 23.87
CA TYR A 151 -4.62 -6.96 22.95
C TYR A 151 -4.33 -7.37 21.51
N GLY A 152 -4.90 -6.65 20.55
CA GLY A 152 -4.79 -6.95 19.13
C GLY A 152 -3.55 -6.32 18.50
N THR A 153 -2.78 -7.11 17.77
CA THR A 153 -1.66 -6.65 16.95
C THR A 153 -2.04 -6.65 15.47
N THR A 154 -1.22 -6.02 14.64
CA THR A 154 -1.33 -6.15 13.18
C THR A 154 -1.25 -7.62 12.78
N ASN A 155 -2.10 -8.05 11.85
CA ASN A 155 -2.04 -9.36 11.23
C ASN A 155 -0.79 -9.42 10.33
N LEU A 156 0.05 -10.45 10.44
CA LEU A 156 1.39 -10.45 9.83
C LEU A 156 1.58 -11.51 8.76
N GLN A 157 2.12 -11.14 7.59
CA GLN A 157 3.30 -11.80 6.98
C GLN A 157 3.60 -13.25 7.38
N VAL A 158 4.64 -13.21 8.17
CA VAL A 158 5.42 -14.29 8.68
C VAL A 158 5.51 -13.96 10.16
N GLU A 159 5.29 -14.96 11.00
CA GLU A 159 5.38 -14.77 12.44
C GLU A 159 6.75 -14.21 12.82
N GLY A 160 6.77 -13.16 13.67
CA GLY A 160 8.00 -12.50 14.11
C GLY A 160 8.54 -11.43 13.16
N VAL A 161 7.93 -11.21 12.00
CA VAL A 161 8.25 -10.10 11.08
C VAL A 161 7.09 -9.10 11.12
N ASP A 162 7.27 -8.00 11.84
CA ASP A 162 6.23 -6.97 11.97
C ASP A 162 6.12 -6.15 10.67
N GLU A 163 4.93 -5.62 10.39
CA GLU A 163 4.60 -4.86 9.17
C GLU A 163 4.16 -3.43 9.49
N GLY A 164 4.38 -2.50 8.56
CA GLY A 164 3.86 -1.15 8.70
C GLY A 164 2.33 -1.15 8.71
N ASP A 165 1.73 -0.32 9.57
CA ASP A 165 0.27 -0.16 9.60
C ASP A 165 -0.11 1.29 9.94
N ILE A 166 -1.34 1.68 9.68
CA ILE A 166 -1.89 2.99 10.08
C ILE A 166 -2.33 3.01 11.55
N LEU A 167 -2.48 1.83 12.17
CA LEU A 167 -2.87 1.64 13.57
C LEU A 167 -1.95 0.61 14.24
N LYS A 168 -1.26 1.02 15.31
CA LYS A 168 -0.60 0.08 16.23
C LYS A 168 -1.21 0.18 17.62
N ASN A 169 -1.14 -0.94 18.33
CA ASN A 169 -1.67 -1.10 19.68
C ASN A 169 -0.63 -1.85 20.52
N ASP A 170 -0.21 -1.25 21.64
CA ASP A 170 0.75 -1.85 22.58
C ASP A 170 0.07 -2.39 23.85
N GLY A 171 -1.26 -2.43 23.86
CA GLY A 171 -2.10 -2.86 24.97
C GLY A 171 -2.49 -1.73 25.92
N ASP A 172 -1.74 -0.64 25.99
CA ASP A 172 -2.02 0.51 26.85
C ASP A 172 -2.29 1.80 26.06
N PHE A 173 -1.75 1.89 24.84
CA PHE A 173 -1.85 3.02 23.94
C PHE A 173 -2.14 2.56 22.50
N LEU A 174 -2.88 3.41 21.78
CA LEU A 174 -3.05 3.31 20.33
C LEU A 174 -2.24 4.41 19.65
N TYR A 175 -1.63 4.05 18.52
CA TYR A 175 -0.79 4.92 17.69
C TYR A 175 -1.41 4.95 16.30
N ILE A 176 -1.78 6.15 15.82
CA ILE A 176 -2.66 6.29 14.67
C ILE A 176 -2.05 7.27 13.66
N ALA A 177 -1.62 6.78 12.51
CA ALA A 177 -1.19 7.60 11.37
C ALA A 177 -2.42 8.18 10.65
N ARG A 178 -2.39 9.48 10.38
CA ARG A 178 -3.51 10.24 9.83
C ARG A 178 -3.00 11.38 8.95
N HIS A 179 -3.92 11.94 8.16
CA HIS A 179 -3.72 13.14 7.38
C HIS A 179 -4.93 14.07 7.56
N ASP A 180 -4.70 15.37 7.65
CA ASP A 180 -5.72 16.43 7.59
C ASP A 180 -5.23 17.59 6.70
N ASP A 181 -5.98 18.71 6.68
CA ASP A 181 -5.62 19.90 5.89
C ASP A 181 -4.25 20.50 6.28
N ASP A 182 -3.75 20.25 7.49
CA ASP A 182 -2.46 20.74 7.98
C ASP A 182 -1.30 19.74 7.71
N GLY A 183 -1.62 18.54 7.19
CA GLY A 183 -0.67 17.52 6.75
C GLY A 183 -0.78 16.19 7.51
N ALA A 184 0.23 15.33 7.34
CA ALA A 184 0.28 14.04 8.03
C ALA A 184 0.69 14.18 9.50
N TYR A 185 0.12 13.37 10.38
CA TYR A 185 0.42 13.33 11.81
C TYR A 185 0.21 11.94 12.40
N VAL A 186 0.78 11.71 13.59
CA VAL A 186 0.51 10.54 14.43
C VAL A 186 -0.14 10.98 15.74
N ASP A 187 -1.31 10.43 16.06
CA ASP A 187 -1.91 10.58 17.40
C ASP A 187 -1.49 9.40 18.30
N ILE A 188 -1.19 9.71 19.56
CA ILE A 188 -1.04 8.71 20.64
C ILE A 188 -2.24 8.83 21.56
N VAL A 189 -3.01 7.75 21.70
CA VAL A 189 -4.24 7.69 22.49
C VAL A 189 -4.05 6.71 23.64
N ASP A 190 -4.26 7.18 24.87
CA ASP A 190 -4.28 6.36 26.08
C ASP A 190 -5.59 5.58 26.15
N ILE A 191 -5.47 4.25 26.27
CA ILE A 191 -6.59 3.31 26.36
C ILE A 191 -6.52 2.45 27.62
N ARG A 192 -5.67 2.78 28.60
CA ARG A 192 -5.52 2.01 29.85
C ARG A 192 -6.81 1.95 30.65
N ASP A 193 -7.56 3.05 30.64
CA ASP A 193 -8.98 3.02 30.97
C ASP A 193 -9.74 2.58 29.72
N ARG A 194 -10.16 1.31 29.71
CA ARG A 194 -10.79 0.65 28.56
C ARG A 194 -12.07 1.33 28.08
N GLN A 195 -12.66 2.19 28.91
CA GLN A 195 -13.90 2.91 28.62
C GLN A 195 -13.70 4.35 28.16
N THR A 196 -12.47 4.88 28.13
CA THR A 196 -12.22 6.26 27.71
C THR A 196 -11.08 6.35 26.70
N LEU A 197 -11.22 7.27 25.74
CA LEU A 197 -10.22 7.55 24.72
C LEU A 197 -9.60 8.91 25.00
N LYS A 198 -8.32 8.91 25.43
CA LYS A 198 -7.62 10.16 25.74
C LYS A 198 -6.40 10.36 24.85
N ARG A 199 -6.52 11.29 23.89
CA ARG A 199 -5.36 11.75 23.10
C ARG A 199 -4.32 12.38 24.04
N LEU A 200 -3.12 11.81 24.10
CA LEU A 200 -2.00 12.29 24.90
C LEU A 200 -1.07 13.20 24.11
N ALA A 201 -0.84 12.87 22.85
CA ALA A 201 0.04 13.60 21.96
C ALA A 201 -0.47 13.56 20.53
N ARG A 202 -0.12 14.60 19.76
CA ARG A 202 -0.21 14.67 18.31
C ARG A 202 1.17 15.06 17.78
N ILE A 203 1.76 14.19 16.96
CA ILE A 203 3.07 14.38 16.38
C ILE A 203 2.87 14.81 14.92
N PRO A 204 3.05 16.10 14.57
CA PRO A 204 3.07 16.51 13.16
C PRO A 204 4.27 15.88 12.46
N LEU A 205 4.06 15.33 11.26
CA LEU A 205 5.12 14.76 10.44
C LEU A 205 5.60 15.83 9.46
N ALA A 206 6.89 16.16 9.53
CA ALA A 206 7.50 17.19 8.71
C ALA A 206 8.22 16.65 7.45
N GLY A 207 8.00 15.37 7.11
CA GLY A 207 8.73 14.70 6.03
C GLY A 207 10.23 14.58 6.30
N SER A 208 11.05 14.57 5.25
CA SER A 208 12.52 14.46 5.35
C SER A 208 13.22 15.69 5.92
N GLY A 209 12.53 16.82 6.07
CA GLY A 209 13.11 18.09 6.52
C GLY A 209 14.07 18.74 5.52
N VAL A 210 14.12 18.26 4.28
CA VAL A 210 14.97 18.78 3.19
C VAL A 210 14.33 20.00 2.49
N SER A 211 13.16 20.44 2.93
CA SER A 211 12.38 21.51 2.28
C SER A 211 12.90 22.92 2.61
N GLY A 212 13.97 23.30 1.92
CA GLY A 212 14.18 24.68 1.48
C GLY A 212 13.26 25.07 0.30
N GLU A 213 12.41 24.15 -0.15
CA GLU A 213 11.44 24.29 -1.24
C GLU A 213 10.02 24.36 -0.65
N SER A 214 9.21 25.27 -1.20
CA SER A 214 7.93 25.76 -0.69
C SER A 214 6.81 24.72 -0.50
N GLN A 215 6.09 24.86 0.62
CA GLN A 215 4.63 24.79 0.88
C GLN A 215 3.70 23.74 0.24
N ASP A 216 4.05 23.01 -0.82
CA ASP A 216 3.17 22.09 -1.55
C ASP A 216 3.78 20.66 -1.59
N CYS A 217 4.02 20.08 -0.42
CA CYS A 217 4.43 18.69 -0.30
C CYS A 217 3.27 17.84 0.21
N LEU A 218 2.94 16.76 -0.51
CA LEU A 218 1.99 15.77 -0.04
C LEU A 218 2.74 14.66 0.71
N LEU A 219 2.25 14.30 1.89
CA LEU A 219 2.67 13.11 2.62
C LEU A 219 1.60 12.03 2.47
N ASP A 220 1.86 11.00 1.68
CA ASP A 220 0.97 9.86 1.47
C ASP A 220 1.62 8.55 1.97
N SER A 221 0.85 7.46 2.00
CA SER A 221 1.31 6.12 2.43
C SER A 221 1.97 6.09 3.82
N THR A 222 1.48 6.89 4.78
CA THR A 222 2.07 6.97 6.12
C THR A 222 1.74 5.74 6.95
N GLN A 223 2.76 5.01 7.40
CA GLN A 223 2.64 3.82 8.23
C GLN A 223 3.62 3.88 9.40
N LEU A 224 3.36 3.09 10.45
CA LEU A 224 4.13 3.13 11.68
C LEU A 224 4.40 1.75 12.29
N PHE A 225 5.47 1.69 13.09
CA PHE A 225 5.88 0.58 13.94
C PHE A 225 6.05 1.07 15.37
N VAL A 226 5.75 0.20 16.34
CA VAL A 226 5.96 0.49 17.76
C VAL A 226 6.70 -0.67 18.40
N SER A 227 7.86 -0.38 19.00
CA SER A 227 8.66 -1.37 19.73
C SER A 227 9.15 -0.76 21.04
N GLY A 228 8.50 -1.14 22.15
CA GLY A 228 8.78 -0.62 23.49
C GLY A 228 8.61 0.90 23.59
N ASP A 229 9.72 1.62 23.73
CA ASP A 229 9.76 3.08 23.83
C ASP A 229 10.18 3.76 22.50
N THR A 230 10.11 3.04 21.39
CA THR A 230 10.45 3.54 20.06
C THR A 230 9.23 3.50 19.15
N LEU A 231 8.88 4.67 18.58
CA LEU A 231 7.91 4.80 17.50
C LEU A 231 8.69 5.11 16.21
N THR A 232 8.53 4.27 15.19
CA THR A 232 9.12 4.49 13.87
C THR A 232 7.99 4.78 12.89
N VAL A 233 8.06 5.90 12.19
CA VAL A 233 7.06 6.32 11.20
C VAL A 233 7.76 6.46 9.86
N TYR A 234 7.14 5.95 8.79
CA TYR A 234 7.61 6.21 7.44
C TYR A 234 6.45 6.64 6.55
N GLY A 235 6.76 7.31 5.46
CA GLY A 235 5.79 7.75 4.46
C GLY A 235 6.47 8.31 3.23
N CYS A 236 5.68 8.60 2.22
CA CYS A 236 6.14 9.14 0.96
C CYS A 236 5.94 10.65 0.93
N GLU A 237 7.05 11.36 0.72
CA GLU A 237 7.12 12.79 0.49
C GLU A 237 7.11 13.03 -1.02
N THR A 238 6.02 13.59 -1.56
CA THR A 238 5.92 13.94 -2.98
C THR A 238 5.85 15.45 -3.18
N VAL A 239 6.81 15.95 -3.97
CA VAL A 239 6.94 17.36 -4.34
C VAL A 239 6.63 17.53 -5.83
N TRP A 240 5.77 18.50 -6.13
CA TRP A 240 5.38 18.87 -7.50
C TRP A 240 6.05 20.18 -7.90
N HIS A 241 6.88 20.12 -8.93
CA HIS A 241 7.50 21.31 -9.51
C HIS A 241 6.54 21.90 -10.54
N THR A 242 5.81 22.96 -10.17
CA THR A 242 4.81 23.60 -11.06
C THR A 242 5.39 24.79 -11.86
N GLU A 243 6.46 25.40 -11.36
CA GLU A 243 7.20 26.47 -12.04
C GLU A 243 8.62 26.01 -12.39
N ASN A 244 9.04 26.16 -13.65
CA ASN A 244 10.38 25.77 -14.14
C ASN A 244 10.74 24.28 -13.99
N ALA A 245 9.76 23.37 -14.02
CA ALA A 245 10.03 21.93 -14.03
C ALA A 245 10.98 21.55 -15.19
N PRO A 246 12.03 20.75 -14.94
CA PRO A 246 12.92 20.33 -16.00
C PRO A 246 12.19 19.42 -17.00
N GLU A 247 12.39 19.67 -18.29
CA GLU A 247 11.74 18.88 -19.34
C GLU A 247 12.27 17.45 -19.37
N SER A 248 11.36 16.49 -19.50
CA SER A 248 11.65 15.05 -19.64
C SER A 248 10.88 14.46 -20.81
N TYR A 249 11.33 13.31 -21.32
CA TYR A 249 10.62 12.58 -22.39
C TYR A 249 9.47 11.70 -21.89
N ASP A 250 9.47 11.35 -20.60
CA ASP A 250 8.50 10.45 -19.96
C ASP A 250 7.43 11.18 -19.12
N GLY A 251 7.57 12.50 -18.95
CA GLY A 251 6.64 13.31 -18.15
C GLY A 251 6.87 13.23 -16.63
N LEU A 252 7.88 12.48 -16.17
CA LEU A 252 8.20 12.32 -14.75
C LEU A 252 9.02 13.50 -14.19
N GLY A 253 9.54 14.37 -15.06
CA GLY A 253 10.45 15.45 -14.66
C GLY A 253 9.89 16.48 -13.68
N ALA A 254 8.56 16.57 -13.54
CA ALA A 254 7.88 17.52 -12.66
C ALA A 254 7.56 16.96 -11.26
N VAL A 255 7.84 15.69 -11.00
CA VAL A 255 7.49 15.01 -9.74
C VAL A 255 8.74 14.42 -9.11
N GLN A 256 8.95 14.69 -7.82
CA GLN A 256 9.98 14.02 -7.05
C GLN A 256 9.33 13.39 -5.81
N SER A 257 9.57 12.09 -5.64
CA SER A 257 9.11 11.35 -4.46
C SER A 257 10.31 10.85 -3.67
N ARG A 258 10.20 10.91 -2.35
CA ARG A 258 11.18 10.38 -1.40
C ARG A 258 10.45 9.67 -0.29
N THR A 259 11.03 8.62 0.25
CA THR A 259 10.49 7.94 1.43
C THR A 259 11.23 8.45 2.65
N PHE A 260 10.52 9.06 3.60
CA PHE A 260 11.09 9.48 4.88
C PHE A 260 10.88 8.40 5.93
N VAL A 261 11.78 8.33 6.89
CA VAL A 261 11.66 7.55 8.12
C VAL A 261 12.00 8.45 9.30
N ALA A 262 11.10 8.59 10.25
CA ALA A 262 11.29 9.35 11.48
C ALA A 262 11.18 8.42 12.69
N VAL A 263 12.20 8.45 13.56
CA VAL A 263 12.27 7.60 14.75
C VAL A 263 12.13 8.48 16.00
N TYR A 264 11.16 8.17 16.84
CA TYR A 264 10.81 8.91 18.04
C TYR A 264 11.04 8.08 19.31
N ASP A 265 11.54 8.74 20.34
CA ASP A 265 11.43 8.29 21.72
C ASP A 265 10.02 8.58 22.25
N ILE A 266 9.33 7.55 22.72
CA ILE A 266 7.99 7.66 23.29
C ILE A 266 7.93 7.22 24.76
N SER A 267 9.07 7.10 25.45
CA SER A 267 9.13 6.76 26.89
C SER A 267 8.23 7.67 27.75
N ASP A 268 8.11 8.94 27.38
CA ASP A 268 7.00 9.83 27.78
C ASP A 268 6.00 9.98 26.61
N ARG A 269 4.91 9.21 26.62
CA ARG A 269 3.85 9.24 25.60
C ARG A 269 3.15 10.60 25.46
N THR A 270 3.29 11.50 26.44
CA THR A 270 2.72 12.87 26.37
C THR A 270 3.66 13.85 25.66
N LYS A 271 4.94 13.48 25.51
CA LYS A 271 5.98 14.30 24.89
C LYS A 271 6.93 13.44 24.02
N PRO A 272 6.43 12.84 22.93
CA PRO A 272 7.30 12.14 21.98
C PRO A 272 8.43 13.05 21.49
N ALA A 273 9.65 12.53 21.45
CA ALA A 273 10.84 13.27 21.04
C ALA A 273 11.48 12.63 19.81
N LEU A 274 11.61 13.38 18.72
CA LEU A 274 12.32 12.92 17.53
C LEU A 274 13.79 12.62 17.90
N ARG A 275 14.25 11.40 17.65
CA ARG A 275 15.66 11.00 17.82
C ARG A 275 16.46 11.34 16.57
N PHE A 276 15.99 10.90 15.41
CA PHE A 276 16.60 11.18 14.11
C PHE A 276 15.59 10.93 12.99
N ALA A 277 15.91 11.44 11.80
CA ALA A 277 15.16 11.20 10.58
C ALA A 277 16.10 10.86 9.43
N GLN A 278 15.65 9.95 8.59
CA GLN A 278 16.32 9.48 7.38
C GLN A 278 15.36 9.67 6.20
N ALA A 279 15.89 9.77 4.98
CA ALA A 279 15.07 9.57 3.78
C ALA A 279 15.88 8.93 2.66
N VAL A 280 15.19 8.36 1.70
CA VAL A 280 15.77 7.77 0.49
C VAL A 280 14.91 8.14 -0.71
N ASP A 281 15.52 8.36 -1.87
CA ASP A 281 14.77 8.64 -3.09
C ASP A 281 13.81 7.50 -3.42
N GLY A 282 12.67 7.86 -4.01
CA GLY A 282 11.64 6.93 -4.43
C GLY A 282 10.47 6.79 -3.47
N ARG A 283 9.44 6.10 -3.95
CA ARG A 283 8.24 5.75 -3.18
C ARG A 283 8.47 4.45 -2.38
N PRO A 284 7.83 4.28 -1.22
CA PRO A 284 7.89 3.03 -0.49
C PRO A 284 7.17 1.94 -1.29
N VAL A 285 7.84 0.81 -1.49
CA VAL A 285 7.19 -0.44 -1.92
C VAL A 285 6.56 -1.07 -0.69
N SER A 286 7.37 -1.36 0.33
CA SER A 286 6.89 -1.84 1.62
C SER A 286 7.99 -1.80 2.68
N ALA A 287 7.61 -2.03 3.95
CA ALA A 287 8.53 -2.08 5.07
C ALA A 287 8.22 -3.23 6.04
N ARG A 288 9.26 -3.75 6.68
CA ARG A 288 9.21 -4.79 7.72
C ARG A 288 10.03 -4.37 8.93
N MET A 289 9.66 -4.82 10.11
CA MET A 289 10.42 -4.60 11.34
C MET A 289 10.73 -5.94 11.98
N GLN A 290 12.02 -6.19 12.20
CA GLN A 290 12.49 -7.40 12.86
C GLN A 290 13.62 -7.05 13.82
N ASN A 291 13.52 -7.49 15.07
CA ASN A 291 14.56 -7.29 16.09
C ASN A 291 14.99 -5.81 16.30
N GLY A 292 14.08 -4.86 16.08
CA GLY A 292 14.38 -3.42 16.19
C GLY A 292 15.07 -2.81 14.97
N ALA A 293 15.27 -3.57 13.90
CA ALA A 293 15.72 -3.09 12.61
C ALA A 293 14.55 -2.95 11.63
N LEU A 294 14.44 -1.77 11.01
CA LEU A 294 13.52 -1.49 9.91
C LEU A 294 14.18 -1.93 8.60
N LEU A 295 13.55 -2.85 7.90
CA LEU A 295 13.77 -3.11 6.48
C LEU A 295 12.79 -2.24 5.68
N LEU A 296 13.29 -1.42 4.77
CA LEU A 296 12.49 -0.56 3.90
C LEU A 296 12.89 -0.79 2.45
N VAL A 297 11.91 -1.05 1.60
CA VAL A 297 12.10 -1.20 0.15
C VAL A 297 11.48 0.00 -0.55
N THR A 298 12.22 0.69 -1.41
CA THR A 298 11.74 1.83 -2.19
C THR A 298 12.00 1.66 -3.68
N GLU A 299 11.14 2.25 -4.50
CA GLU A 299 11.32 2.35 -5.94
C GLU A 299 11.52 3.82 -6.34
N TYR A 300 12.66 4.12 -6.96
CA TYR A 300 12.96 5.42 -7.55
C TYR A 300 13.00 5.34 -9.07
N SER A 301 11.95 5.80 -9.75
CA SER A 301 11.94 5.96 -11.20
C SER A 301 12.77 7.19 -11.59
N VAL A 302 13.79 7.00 -12.44
CA VAL A 302 14.66 8.09 -12.90
C VAL A 302 13.97 8.84 -14.04
N PRO A 303 13.66 10.14 -13.89
CA PRO A 303 13.10 10.91 -14.99
C PRO A 303 14.11 11.03 -16.14
N LEU A 304 13.67 10.72 -17.36
CA LEU A 304 14.47 10.85 -18.58
C LEU A 304 14.53 12.31 -19.04
N TYR A 305 15.24 13.13 -18.27
CA TYR A 305 15.45 14.55 -18.54
C TYR A 305 16.13 14.79 -19.88
N LYS A 306 15.68 15.82 -20.60
CA LYS A 306 16.25 16.22 -21.89
C LYS A 306 17.64 16.83 -21.74
N ASN A 307 17.91 17.47 -20.61
CA ASN A 307 19.20 18.07 -20.28
C ASN A 307 20.15 17.01 -19.70
N ASP A 308 21.39 16.98 -20.18
CA ASP A 308 22.42 16.03 -19.75
C ASP A 308 22.75 16.13 -18.26
N ASP A 309 22.90 17.36 -17.74
CA ASP A 309 23.29 17.57 -16.34
C ASP A 309 22.15 17.15 -15.40
N ASP A 310 20.90 17.49 -15.73
CA ASP A 310 19.73 17.08 -14.96
C ASP A 310 19.59 15.55 -14.94
N LEU A 311 19.76 14.89 -16.10
CA LEU A 311 19.70 13.43 -16.19
C LEU A 311 20.82 12.75 -15.42
N LYS A 312 22.07 13.22 -15.57
CA LYS A 312 23.20 12.66 -14.81
C LYS A 312 22.99 12.79 -13.31
N ASN A 313 22.50 13.95 -12.87
CA ASN A 313 22.21 14.18 -11.45
C ASN A 313 21.08 13.30 -10.90
N ALA A 314 20.08 12.97 -11.72
CA ALA A 314 18.97 12.08 -11.34
C ALA A 314 19.33 10.59 -11.48
N SER A 315 20.30 10.24 -12.32
CA SER A 315 20.66 8.85 -12.62
C SER A 315 21.31 8.09 -11.46
N ILE A 316 21.68 8.78 -10.38
CA ILE A 316 22.22 8.18 -9.16
C ILE A 316 21.21 8.43 -8.03
N PRO A 317 20.64 7.39 -7.40
CA PRO A 317 19.74 7.57 -6.28
C PRO A 317 20.47 8.26 -5.12
N CYS A 318 19.72 9.02 -4.33
CA CYS A 318 20.22 9.69 -3.14
C CYS A 318 19.54 9.18 -1.87
N TYR A 319 20.25 9.33 -0.76
CA TYR A 319 19.72 9.18 0.59
C TYR A 319 20.00 10.44 1.39
N TYR A 320 19.31 10.58 2.51
CA TYR A 320 19.29 11.79 3.30
C TYR A 320 19.42 11.44 4.76
N GLU A 321 20.43 11.97 5.42
CA GLU A 321 20.63 11.78 6.85
C GLU A 321 20.51 13.13 7.55
N ASN A 322 19.54 13.26 8.45
CA ASN A 322 19.30 14.50 9.22
C ASN A 322 19.24 15.76 8.33
N GLY A 323 18.59 15.65 7.16
CA GLY A 323 18.41 16.74 6.20
C GLY A 323 19.58 16.98 5.23
N VAL A 324 20.67 16.21 5.34
CA VAL A 324 21.81 16.30 4.41
C VAL A 324 21.67 15.26 3.30
N LYS A 325 21.73 15.70 2.05
CA LYS A 325 21.63 14.85 0.85
C LYS A 325 22.98 14.20 0.50
N TYR A 326 22.98 12.90 0.24
CA TYR A 326 24.12 12.10 -0.20
C TYR A 326 23.78 11.28 -1.44
N ARG A 327 24.72 11.15 -2.37
CA ARG A 327 24.60 10.17 -3.46
C ARG A 327 24.98 8.78 -2.96
N PHE A 328 24.29 7.76 -3.45
CA PHE A 328 24.73 6.38 -3.27
C PHE A 328 26.14 6.19 -3.84
N PRO A 329 27.07 5.52 -3.13
CA PRO A 329 28.35 5.14 -3.71
C PRO A 329 28.16 4.30 -4.98
N ALA A 330 28.97 4.50 -6.01
CA ALA A 330 28.84 3.76 -7.27
C ALA A 330 28.84 2.23 -7.07
N GLY A 331 29.72 1.71 -6.21
CA GLY A 331 29.78 0.27 -5.89
C GLY A 331 28.56 -0.27 -5.13
N ALA A 332 27.72 0.60 -4.54
CA ALA A 332 26.47 0.22 -3.90
C ALA A 332 25.28 0.13 -4.90
N VAL A 333 25.52 0.49 -6.16
CA VAL A 333 24.55 0.40 -7.26
C VAL A 333 24.82 -0.87 -8.07
N CYS A 334 23.94 -1.86 -7.96
CA CYS A 334 23.95 -3.06 -8.79
C CYS A 334 23.28 -2.77 -10.14
N LEU A 335 24.02 -2.98 -11.22
CA LEU A 335 23.48 -3.06 -12.57
C LEU A 335 22.93 -4.47 -12.77
N THR A 336 21.67 -4.59 -13.16
CA THR A 336 21.05 -5.89 -13.41
C THR A 336 21.18 -6.27 -14.89
N GLU A 337 20.80 -7.50 -15.21
CA GLU A 337 20.69 -7.95 -16.61
C GLU A 337 19.44 -7.40 -17.31
N ASN A 338 18.53 -6.74 -16.57
CA ASN A 338 17.38 -6.08 -17.17
C ASN A 338 17.83 -4.77 -17.83
N ASP A 339 18.01 -4.84 -19.16
CA ASP A 339 18.53 -3.70 -19.88
C ASP A 339 17.52 -2.54 -20.03
N ASP A 340 16.24 -2.80 -19.81
CA ASP A 340 15.15 -1.83 -19.97
C ASP A 340 14.77 -1.14 -18.65
N ALA A 341 15.35 -1.56 -17.52
CA ALA A 341 15.04 -1.01 -16.21
C ALA A 341 15.37 0.49 -16.12
N ARG A 342 14.38 1.29 -15.71
CA ARG A 342 14.45 2.76 -15.56
C ARG A 342 14.31 3.23 -14.11
N SER A 343 14.19 2.30 -13.19
CA SER A 343 14.04 2.56 -11.77
C SER A 343 15.19 1.96 -10.99
N PHE A 344 15.39 2.46 -9.77
CA PHE A 344 16.19 1.81 -8.75
C PHE A 344 15.30 1.23 -7.68
N LEU A 345 15.41 -0.08 -7.46
CA LEU A 345 14.90 -0.78 -6.30
C LEU A 345 15.94 -0.66 -5.20
N THR A 346 15.62 0.05 -4.13
CA THR A 346 16.52 0.27 -3.00
C THR A 346 16.04 -0.48 -1.78
N VAL A 347 16.91 -1.33 -1.24
CA VAL A 347 16.71 -1.98 0.06
C VAL A 347 17.51 -1.20 1.10
N THR A 348 16.84 -0.80 2.18
CA THR A 348 17.41 -0.08 3.31
C THR A 348 17.19 -0.88 4.58
N VAL A 349 18.24 -1.06 5.38
CA VAL A 349 18.15 -1.63 6.73
C VAL A 349 18.60 -0.57 7.72
N LEU A 350 17.71 -0.19 8.65
CA LEU A 350 17.92 0.86 9.65
C LEU A 350 17.76 0.29 11.06
N ASP A 351 18.82 0.32 11.86
CA ASP A 351 18.74 0.08 13.30
C ASP A 351 18.03 1.26 13.97
N THR A 352 16.83 1.04 14.50
CA THR A 352 16.01 2.10 15.11
C THR A 352 16.52 2.57 16.47
N ALA A 353 17.39 1.80 17.13
CA ALA A 353 17.99 2.17 18.39
C ALA A 353 19.30 2.97 18.17
N ALA A 354 20.17 2.49 17.29
CA ALA A 354 21.47 3.10 17.05
C ALA A 354 21.47 4.17 15.95
N GLY A 355 20.49 4.16 15.05
CA GLY A 355 20.43 5.02 13.86
C GLY A 355 21.40 4.61 12.75
N ALA A 356 22.05 3.45 12.88
CA ALA A 356 22.93 2.89 11.85
C ALA A 356 22.09 2.43 10.65
N VAL A 357 22.51 2.82 9.45
CA VAL A 357 21.78 2.54 8.20
C VAL A 357 22.67 1.87 7.17
N GLN A 358 22.11 0.93 6.43
CA GLN A 358 22.70 0.33 5.25
C GLN A 358 21.74 0.46 4.08
N HIS A 359 22.27 0.73 2.89
CA HIS A 359 21.49 0.81 1.67
C HIS A 359 22.12 -0.05 0.57
N LYS A 360 21.27 -0.63 -0.27
CA LYS A 360 21.65 -1.35 -1.50
C LYS A 360 20.69 -0.94 -2.60
N ALA A 361 21.20 -0.32 -3.66
CA ALA A 361 20.39 0.04 -4.82
C ALA A 361 20.62 -0.98 -5.94
N VAL A 362 19.55 -1.44 -6.56
CA VAL A 362 19.56 -2.38 -7.68
C VAL A 362 18.77 -1.75 -8.81
N LEU A 363 19.32 -1.74 -10.03
CA LEU A 363 18.58 -1.27 -11.20
C LEU A 363 17.41 -2.21 -11.47
N GLY A 364 16.20 -1.75 -11.18
CA GLY A 364 15.01 -2.58 -11.10
C GLY A 364 13.84 -1.85 -10.45
N ALA A 365 12.70 -2.52 -10.39
CA ALA A 365 11.50 -2.01 -9.74
C ALA A 365 10.95 -3.07 -8.77
N GLY A 366 9.90 -2.72 -8.03
CA GLY A 366 9.23 -3.63 -7.11
C GLY A 366 7.82 -3.17 -6.79
N THR A 367 6.89 -4.11 -6.70
CA THR A 367 5.47 -3.88 -6.36
C THR A 367 5.08 -4.58 -5.07
N ASP A 368 5.64 -5.78 -4.83
CA ASP A 368 5.27 -6.65 -3.71
C ASP A 368 6.53 -7.30 -3.12
N ILE A 369 6.52 -7.56 -1.82
CA ILE A 369 7.66 -8.20 -1.15
C ILE A 369 7.24 -9.41 -0.34
N TYR A 370 8.12 -10.41 -0.26
CA TYR A 370 8.06 -11.43 0.78
C TYR A 370 9.30 -11.29 1.65
N CYS A 371 9.12 -11.27 2.98
CA CYS A 371 10.24 -11.17 3.91
C CYS A 371 10.06 -12.13 5.09
N ALA A 372 11.02 -13.03 5.24
CA ALA A 372 11.08 -13.99 6.35
C ALA A 372 12.54 -14.23 6.72
N ASP A 373 12.84 -14.22 8.01
CA ASP A 373 14.19 -14.44 8.53
C ASP A 373 15.22 -13.57 7.78
N ASP A 374 16.20 -14.20 7.14
CA ASP A 374 17.26 -13.54 6.37
C ASP A 374 16.95 -13.48 4.87
N THR A 375 15.70 -13.69 4.44
CA THR A 375 15.30 -13.70 3.02
C THR A 375 14.35 -12.56 2.72
N LEU A 376 14.68 -11.78 1.69
CA LEU A 376 13.78 -10.81 1.07
C LEU A 376 13.62 -11.16 -0.41
N LEU A 377 12.38 -11.33 -0.86
CA LEU A 377 12.01 -11.38 -2.27
C LEU A 377 11.25 -10.11 -2.62
N VAL A 378 11.51 -9.55 -3.79
CA VAL A 378 10.75 -8.42 -4.34
C VAL A 378 10.28 -8.81 -5.73
N ALA A 379 8.97 -8.79 -5.96
CA ALA A 379 8.38 -8.98 -7.28
C ALA A 379 8.16 -7.64 -7.98
N SER A 380 8.31 -7.63 -9.30
CA SER A 380 7.98 -6.50 -10.17
C SER A 380 7.24 -7.01 -11.38
N THR A 381 6.08 -6.43 -11.67
CA THR A 381 5.33 -6.73 -12.88
C THR A 381 5.96 -6.04 -14.10
N GLU A 382 6.31 -6.82 -15.12
CA GLU A 382 6.87 -6.36 -16.40
C GLU A 382 5.82 -6.51 -17.50
N TYR A 383 5.38 -5.39 -18.06
CA TYR A 383 4.41 -5.37 -19.15
C TYR A 383 5.10 -5.42 -20.51
N ALA A 384 4.51 -6.16 -21.45
CA ALA A 384 4.94 -6.11 -22.84
C ALA A 384 4.84 -4.65 -23.36
N PRO A 385 5.84 -4.17 -24.12
CA PRO A 385 5.79 -2.83 -24.67
C PRO A 385 4.56 -2.66 -25.58
N ALA A 386 3.85 -1.53 -25.42
CA ALA A 386 2.61 -1.21 -26.14
C ALA A 386 2.70 -1.26 -27.68
N GLY A 387 3.90 -1.41 -28.26
CA GLY A 387 4.13 -1.49 -29.71
C GLY A 387 3.66 -2.79 -30.36
N ASP A 388 3.43 -3.85 -29.60
CA ASP A 388 2.85 -5.12 -30.12
C ASP A 388 1.31 -5.12 -30.10
N LEU A 389 0.68 -4.10 -29.53
CA LEU A 389 -0.78 -3.87 -29.60
C LEU A 389 -1.11 -3.21 -30.94
N ALA A 390 -1.07 -4.01 -32.00
CA ALA A 390 -1.23 -3.56 -33.40
C ALA A 390 -2.59 -2.89 -33.70
N ASP A 391 -3.59 -3.01 -32.83
CA ASP A 391 -4.92 -2.46 -33.03
C ASP A 391 -5.41 -1.66 -31.82
N ALA A 392 -5.94 -0.46 -32.08
CA ALA A 392 -6.61 0.38 -31.07
C ALA A 392 -7.87 -0.28 -30.45
N ALA A 393 -8.28 -1.46 -30.95
CA ALA A 393 -9.32 -2.29 -30.37
C ALA A 393 -8.80 -3.20 -29.23
N ASP A 394 -7.51 -3.55 -29.23
CA ASP A 394 -6.86 -4.34 -28.17
C ASP A 394 -6.43 -3.47 -26.96
N MET A 395 -6.32 -2.15 -27.16
CA MET A 395 -6.08 -1.14 -26.10
C MET A 395 -7.18 -1.07 -25.01
N ALA A 396 -8.26 -1.84 -25.13
CA ALA A 396 -9.41 -1.77 -24.24
C ALA A 396 -9.46 -2.87 -23.16
N VAL A 397 -8.54 -3.84 -23.16
CA VAL A 397 -8.50 -4.90 -22.13
C VAL A 397 -7.05 -5.21 -21.78
N PHE A 398 -6.45 -4.40 -20.91
CA PHE A 398 -5.26 -4.83 -20.19
C PHE A 398 -5.63 -6.03 -19.31
N ARG A 399 -5.00 -7.18 -19.52
CA ARG A 399 -5.17 -8.35 -18.66
C ARG A 399 -3.92 -8.53 -17.80
N PRO A 400 -4.04 -8.82 -16.49
CA PRO A 400 -2.90 -9.25 -15.67
C PRO A 400 -2.09 -10.39 -16.32
N ALA A 401 -2.77 -11.23 -17.09
CA ALA A 401 -2.19 -12.30 -17.91
C ALA A 401 -1.18 -11.82 -18.98
N ASP A 402 -1.19 -10.56 -19.41
CA ASP A 402 -0.30 -10.04 -20.46
C ASP A 402 1.02 -9.48 -19.90
N ALA A 403 1.37 -9.87 -18.66
CA ALA A 403 2.56 -9.41 -17.94
C ALA A 403 3.37 -10.59 -17.39
N ASP A 404 4.67 -10.37 -17.24
CA ASP A 404 5.58 -11.28 -16.56
C ASP A 404 5.97 -10.71 -15.19
N THR A 405 6.51 -11.55 -14.32
CA THR A 405 7.01 -11.13 -13.00
C THR A 405 8.52 -11.27 -12.95
N ARG A 406 9.24 -10.17 -12.76
CA ARG A 406 10.63 -10.23 -12.36
C ARG A 406 10.73 -10.36 -10.85
N LEU A 407 11.37 -11.43 -10.39
CA LEU A 407 11.65 -11.67 -8.97
C LEU A 407 13.10 -11.30 -8.66
N TYR A 408 13.31 -10.40 -7.70
CA TYR A 408 14.61 -10.06 -7.14
C TYR A 408 14.77 -10.73 -5.78
N ALA A 409 15.89 -11.42 -5.55
CA ALA A 409 16.16 -12.05 -4.26
C ALA A 409 17.31 -11.35 -3.51
N PHE A 410 17.16 -11.24 -2.21
CA PHE A 410 18.12 -10.66 -1.29
C PHE A 410 18.30 -11.55 -0.06
N SER A 411 19.50 -11.54 0.49
CA SER A 411 19.83 -12.13 1.77
C SER A 411 20.19 -11.04 2.76
N LEU A 412 19.66 -11.15 3.99
CA LEU A 412 19.80 -10.18 5.07
C LEU A 412 20.70 -10.66 6.23
N ALA A 413 21.22 -11.90 6.15
CA ALA A 413 21.97 -12.56 7.22
C ALA A 413 23.22 -11.80 7.70
N ASP A 414 23.90 -11.11 6.77
CA ASP A 414 25.13 -10.35 7.03
C ASP A 414 25.07 -8.99 6.33
N GLY A 415 24.02 -8.22 6.61
CA GLY A 415 23.70 -7.01 5.86
C GLY A 415 22.99 -7.31 4.54
N ILE A 416 22.89 -6.33 3.65
CA ILE A 416 22.03 -6.41 2.46
C ILE A 416 22.80 -6.98 1.27
N ARG A 417 22.54 -8.25 0.92
CA ARG A 417 23.16 -8.92 -0.24
C ARG A 417 22.14 -9.21 -1.32
N TYR A 418 22.34 -8.66 -2.50
CA TYR A 418 21.55 -9.03 -3.69
C TYR A 418 21.99 -10.42 -4.17
N ARG A 419 21.05 -11.31 -4.48
CA ARG A 419 21.33 -12.68 -4.94
C ARG A 419 21.12 -12.87 -6.43
N GLY A 420 20.42 -11.94 -7.08
CA GLY A 420 20.08 -12.00 -8.49
C GLY A 420 18.61 -11.76 -8.73
N SER A 421 18.22 -11.86 -10.00
CA SER A 421 16.82 -11.83 -10.40
C SER A 421 16.51 -12.83 -11.50
N VAL A 422 15.25 -13.22 -11.60
CA VAL A 422 14.74 -14.13 -12.63
C VAL A 422 13.42 -13.58 -13.17
N LEU A 423 13.18 -13.74 -14.46
CA LEU A 423 11.89 -13.43 -15.08
C LEU A 423 11.02 -14.69 -15.07
N LEU A 424 9.85 -14.59 -14.45
CA LEU A 424 8.84 -15.63 -14.36
C LEU A 424 7.66 -15.25 -15.24
N GLU A 425 7.11 -16.24 -15.93
CA GLU A 425 5.90 -16.05 -16.73
C GLU A 425 4.70 -15.71 -15.84
N GLY A 426 3.93 -14.71 -16.25
CA GLY A 426 2.70 -14.29 -15.58
C GLY A 426 2.90 -13.29 -14.44
N ALA A 427 1.79 -12.73 -13.97
CA ALA A 427 1.76 -11.74 -12.88
C ALA A 427 1.50 -12.40 -11.52
N VAL A 428 2.30 -12.06 -10.51
CA VAL A 428 1.93 -12.30 -9.10
C VAL A 428 0.69 -11.47 -8.73
N LEU A 429 -0.16 -12.01 -7.84
CA LEU A 429 -1.32 -11.27 -7.34
C LEU A 429 -0.92 -10.28 -6.24
N ASP A 430 -0.19 -10.76 -5.25
CA ASP A 430 0.19 -10.06 -4.02
C ASP A 430 1.33 -10.82 -3.31
N GLN A 431 1.70 -10.36 -2.10
CA GLN A 431 2.75 -11.01 -1.32
C GLN A 431 2.47 -12.47 -0.88
N PHE A 432 1.23 -12.97 -0.81
CA PHE A 432 1.02 -14.42 -0.56
C PHE A 432 1.24 -15.28 -1.76
N SER A 433 1.30 -14.65 -2.93
CA SER A 433 1.65 -15.37 -4.13
C SER A 433 3.13 -15.75 -4.13
N MET A 434 3.87 -15.44 -3.06
CA MET A 434 5.27 -15.80 -2.87
C MET A 434 5.53 -16.30 -1.44
N ASP A 435 6.39 -17.30 -1.29
CA ASP A 435 7.04 -17.58 -0.01
C ASP A 435 8.42 -18.23 -0.16
N ALA A 436 9.10 -18.42 0.98
CA ALA A 436 10.32 -19.20 1.08
C ALA A 436 10.12 -20.32 2.10
N TYR A 437 10.34 -21.57 1.67
CA TYR A 437 10.12 -22.75 2.51
C TYR A 437 11.15 -23.84 2.20
N ASN A 438 11.81 -24.35 3.25
CA ASN A 438 12.81 -25.43 3.15
C ASN A 438 13.91 -25.19 2.08
N GLY A 439 14.36 -23.94 1.91
CA GLY A 439 15.40 -23.56 0.96
C GLY A 439 14.91 -23.40 -0.49
N PHE A 440 13.60 -23.28 -0.70
CA PHE A 440 13.00 -23.02 -2.01
C PHE A 440 12.13 -21.76 -1.96
N TYR A 441 12.11 -21.02 -3.07
CA TYR A 441 11.14 -19.94 -3.27
C TYR A 441 9.96 -20.48 -4.08
N ARG A 442 8.73 -20.21 -3.65
CA ARG A 442 7.53 -20.72 -4.32
C ARG A 442 6.68 -19.53 -4.72
N ILE A 443 6.33 -19.46 -6.00
CA ILE A 443 5.68 -18.31 -6.61
C ILE A 443 4.44 -18.79 -7.38
N ALA A 444 3.29 -18.19 -7.12
CA ALA A 444 2.06 -18.37 -7.88
C ALA A 444 1.85 -17.16 -8.81
N THR A 445 1.60 -17.40 -10.10
CA THR A 445 1.37 -16.34 -11.09
C THR A 445 0.13 -16.63 -11.94
N THR A 446 -0.46 -15.57 -12.48
CA THR A 446 -1.54 -15.61 -13.48
C THR A 446 -0.95 -15.40 -14.87
N THR A 447 -1.23 -16.32 -15.80
CA THR A 447 -0.81 -16.27 -17.21
C THR A 447 -2.03 -16.28 -18.14
N PRO A 448 -1.88 -16.04 -19.46
CA PRO A 448 -3.00 -16.13 -20.40
C PRO A 448 -3.63 -17.53 -20.47
N ASP A 449 -2.84 -18.57 -20.17
CA ASP A 449 -3.26 -19.97 -20.24
C ASP A 449 -3.77 -20.52 -18.89
N GLY A 450 -3.87 -19.66 -17.86
CA GLY A 450 -4.30 -20.00 -16.50
C GLY A 450 -3.23 -19.68 -15.46
N CYS A 451 -3.38 -20.28 -14.29
CA CYS A 451 -2.48 -20.07 -13.17
C CYS A 451 -1.29 -21.04 -13.20
N VAL A 452 -0.16 -20.60 -12.66
CA VAL A 452 1.10 -21.34 -12.58
C VAL A 452 1.63 -21.28 -11.16
N VAL A 453 2.18 -22.39 -10.66
CA VAL A 453 3.05 -22.40 -9.47
C VAL A 453 4.45 -22.81 -9.88
N THR A 454 5.43 -21.94 -9.64
CA THR A 454 6.85 -22.16 -9.91
C THR A 454 7.62 -22.30 -8.60
N VAL A 455 8.51 -23.29 -8.50
CA VAL A 455 9.40 -23.52 -7.37
C VAL A 455 10.83 -23.32 -7.83
N LEU A 456 11.54 -22.38 -7.19
CA LEU A 456 12.93 -22.02 -7.46
C LEU A 456 13.84 -22.49 -6.33
N ASN A 457 15.10 -22.80 -6.63
CA ASN A 457 16.15 -22.88 -5.61
C ASN A 457 16.66 -21.47 -5.23
N GLU A 458 17.55 -21.39 -4.23
CA GLU A 458 18.17 -20.13 -3.80
C GLU A 458 19.05 -19.46 -4.86
N GLN A 459 19.40 -20.18 -5.93
CA GLN A 459 20.12 -19.66 -7.11
C GLN A 459 19.16 -19.13 -8.19
N LEU A 460 17.86 -19.07 -7.90
CA LEU A 460 16.80 -18.63 -8.79
C LEU A 460 16.60 -19.53 -10.02
N GLU A 461 17.06 -20.78 -9.95
CA GLU A 461 16.83 -21.78 -10.98
C GLU A 461 15.51 -22.53 -10.71
N THR A 462 14.70 -22.73 -11.75
CA THR A 462 13.46 -23.51 -11.65
C THR A 462 13.75 -24.97 -11.34
N VAL A 463 13.25 -25.43 -10.19
CA VAL A 463 13.34 -26.82 -9.72
C VAL A 463 12.08 -27.59 -10.06
N GLY A 464 10.92 -26.95 -9.93
CA GLY A 464 9.63 -27.56 -10.26
C GLY A 464 8.62 -26.52 -10.70
N ARG A 465 7.62 -26.96 -11.45
CA ARG A 465 6.61 -26.09 -12.02
C ARG A 465 5.31 -26.86 -12.26
N LYS A 466 4.19 -26.23 -11.92
CA LYS A 466 2.85 -26.72 -12.22
C LYS A 466 2.07 -25.67 -13.01
N ASP A 467 1.88 -25.98 -14.29
CA ASP A 467 1.10 -25.18 -15.23
C ASP A 467 -0.35 -25.68 -15.36
N GLY A 468 -1.18 -24.88 -16.04
CA GLY A 468 -2.54 -25.22 -16.43
C GLY A 468 -3.45 -25.43 -15.22
N ILE A 469 -3.20 -24.70 -14.13
CA ILE A 469 -4.13 -24.58 -13.00
C ILE A 469 -5.21 -23.61 -13.47
N ALA A 470 -6.49 -23.95 -13.33
CA ALA A 470 -7.60 -23.08 -13.70
C ALA A 470 -7.46 -22.40 -15.09
N PRO A 471 -7.45 -23.14 -16.22
CA PRO A 471 -7.20 -22.54 -17.53
C PRO A 471 -8.18 -21.41 -17.86
N GLY A 472 -7.65 -20.22 -18.14
CA GLY A 472 -8.42 -19.01 -18.45
C GLY A 472 -8.99 -18.26 -17.24
N GLU A 473 -8.58 -18.60 -16.02
CA GLU A 473 -8.95 -17.91 -14.79
C GLU A 473 -7.73 -17.22 -14.15
N ASP A 474 -7.98 -16.10 -13.46
CA ASP A 474 -6.97 -15.34 -12.72
C ASP A 474 -6.92 -15.81 -11.25
N ILE A 475 -5.76 -15.66 -10.58
CA ILE A 475 -5.64 -15.85 -9.13
C ILE A 475 -6.33 -14.67 -8.41
N TYR A 476 -7.17 -14.98 -7.43
CA TYR A 476 -7.85 -14.01 -6.56
C TYR A 476 -7.42 -14.09 -5.10
N ALA A 477 -6.87 -15.23 -4.68
CA ALA A 477 -6.12 -15.36 -3.44
C ALA A 477 -5.12 -16.51 -3.55
N ALA A 478 -3.98 -16.37 -2.88
CA ALA A 478 -3.00 -17.43 -2.72
C ALA A 478 -2.69 -17.62 -1.24
N ARG A 479 -2.26 -18.83 -0.85
CA ARG A 479 -1.70 -19.10 0.47
C ARG A 479 -0.77 -20.30 0.43
N PHE A 480 0.47 -20.13 0.88
CA PHE A 480 1.39 -21.24 1.13
C PHE A 480 1.39 -21.60 2.63
N LEU A 481 1.24 -22.89 2.95
CA LEU A 481 1.24 -23.43 4.32
C LEU A 481 2.02 -24.75 4.34
N GLY A 482 3.23 -24.74 4.90
CA GLY A 482 4.09 -25.93 4.92
C GLY A 482 4.26 -26.50 3.51
N ASP A 483 3.99 -27.79 3.32
CA ASP A 483 4.07 -28.47 2.03
C ASP A 483 2.88 -28.21 1.08
N THR A 484 1.96 -27.31 1.40
CA THR A 484 0.72 -27.11 0.63
C THR A 484 0.57 -25.67 0.14
N ALA A 485 0.04 -25.49 -1.07
CA ALA A 485 -0.46 -24.21 -1.54
C ALA A 485 -1.97 -24.26 -1.80
N TYR A 486 -2.65 -23.15 -1.50
CA TYR A 486 -4.06 -22.94 -1.73
C TYR A 486 -4.21 -21.78 -2.69
N LEU A 487 -4.91 -21.99 -3.80
CA LEU A 487 -5.19 -20.95 -4.79
C LEU A 487 -6.69 -20.84 -4.99
N VAL A 488 -7.19 -19.61 -5.01
CA VAL A 488 -8.57 -19.27 -5.36
C VAL A 488 -8.54 -18.59 -6.71
N THR A 489 -9.38 -19.03 -7.64
CA THR A 489 -9.42 -18.50 -9.01
C THR A 489 -10.84 -18.12 -9.41
N PHE A 490 -11.00 -17.21 -10.38
CA PHE A 490 -12.36 -16.82 -10.76
C PHE A 490 -12.51 -16.42 -12.24
N TYR A 491 -13.47 -17.05 -12.91
CA TYR A 491 -14.06 -16.56 -14.16
C TYR A 491 -15.60 -16.49 -14.10
N GLN A 492 -16.29 -17.46 -13.47
CA GLN A 492 -17.76 -17.50 -13.28
C GLN A 492 -18.24 -18.35 -12.05
N THR A 493 -17.45 -19.31 -11.60
CA THR A 493 -17.62 -20.13 -10.37
C THR A 493 -16.22 -20.41 -9.82
N ASP A 494 -15.98 -20.24 -8.51
CA ASP A 494 -14.64 -20.28 -7.90
C ASP A 494 -14.24 -21.68 -7.42
N PRO A 495 -13.19 -22.30 -8.00
CA PRO A 495 -12.47 -23.39 -7.38
C PRO A 495 -11.37 -22.91 -6.40
N LEU A 496 -11.48 -23.31 -5.14
CA LEU A 496 -10.32 -23.44 -4.24
C LEU A 496 -9.50 -24.67 -4.68
N PHE A 497 -8.32 -24.45 -5.24
CA PHE A 497 -7.33 -25.50 -5.53
C PHE A 497 -6.41 -25.73 -4.34
N VAL A 498 -6.08 -27.00 -4.12
CA VAL A 498 -5.09 -27.43 -3.13
C VAL A 498 -3.96 -28.14 -3.86
N LEU A 499 -2.74 -27.64 -3.71
CA LEU A 499 -1.54 -28.17 -4.35
C LEU A 499 -0.60 -28.77 -3.30
N ASP A 500 -0.11 -29.98 -3.57
CA ASP A 500 0.98 -30.60 -2.81
C ASP A 500 2.33 -30.19 -3.41
N LEU A 501 3.15 -29.59 -2.56
CA LEU A 501 4.49 -29.05 -2.82
C LEU A 501 5.57 -29.76 -1.97
N SER A 502 5.25 -30.91 -1.35
CA SER A 502 6.21 -31.68 -0.54
C SER A 502 7.42 -32.18 -1.34
N ASP A 503 7.22 -32.47 -2.64
CA ASP A 503 8.31 -32.66 -3.60
C ASP A 503 8.46 -31.37 -4.44
N PRO A 504 9.49 -30.54 -4.16
CA PRO A 504 9.68 -29.26 -4.86
C PRO A 504 9.91 -29.44 -6.37
N ALA A 505 10.34 -30.62 -6.83
CA ALA A 505 10.55 -30.91 -8.25
C ALA A 505 9.27 -31.38 -8.97
N ALA A 506 8.22 -31.76 -8.22
CA ALA A 506 6.97 -32.27 -8.78
C ALA A 506 5.71 -31.68 -8.11
N PRO A 507 5.50 -30.33 -8.15
CA PRO A 507 4.24 -29.72 -7.70
C PRO A 507 3.01 -30.33 -8.39
N LYS A 508 1.96 -30.66 -7.63
CA LYS A 508 0.74 -31.28 -8.19
C LYS A 508 -0.52 -30.78 -7.51
N ILE A 509 -1.62 -30.73 -8.28
CA ILE A 509 -2.95 -30.48 -7.72
C ILE A 509 -3.42 -31.74 -7.01
N THR A 510 -3.79 -31.60 -5.74
CA THR A 510 -4.25 -32.70 -4.89
C THR A 510 -5.76 -32.62 -4.66
N GLY A 511 -6.34 -31.43 -4.61
CA GLY A 511 -7.78 -31.22 -4.43
C GLY A 511 -8.31 -29.99 -5.14
N GLU A 512 -9.62 -29.97 -5.38
CA GLU A 512 -10.36 -28.87 -5.98
C GLU A 512 -11.75 -28.80 -5.34
N LEU A 513 -12.16 -27.60 -4.92
CA LEU A 513 -13.48 -27.34 -4.33
C LEU A 513 -14.13 -26.16 -5.03
N LYS A 514 -15.22 -26.40 -5.76
CA LYS A 514 -16.01 -25.33 -6.39
C LYS A 514 -17.08 -24.80 -5.45
N VAL A 515 -17.09 -23.50 -5.22
CA VAL A 515 -18.11 -22.80 -4.42
C VAL A 515 -18.65 -21.56 -5.15
N PRO A 516 -19.89 -21.12 -4.87
CA PRO A 516 -20.40 -19.84 -5.33
C PRO A 516 -19.66 -18.66 -4.68
N GLY A 517 -19.49 -17.56 -5.42
CA GLY A 517 -18.66 -16.42 -5.00
C GLY A 517 -17.17 -16.69 -5.13
N PHE A 518 -16.32 -15.81 -4.61
CA PHE A 518 -14.88 -16.04 -4.50
C PHE A 518 -14.28 -15.45 -3.22
N SER A 519 -13.11 -15.96 -2.80
CA SER A 519 -12.32 -15.37 -1.70
C SER A 519 -11.22 -14.47 -2.25
N ASN A 520 -11.10 -13.25 -1.73
CA ASN A 520 -9.98 -12.35 -2.01
C ASN A 520 -8.83 -12.54 -1.02
N TYR A 521 -9.14 -13.02 0.18
CA TYR A 521 -8.17 -13.22 1.24
C TYR A 521 -8.39 -14.58 1.90
N LEU A 522 -7.30 -15.32 2.14
CA LEU A 522 -7.28 -16.60 2.83
C LEU A 522 -6.47 -16.52 4.13
N HIS A 523 -7.12 -16.84 5.25
CA HIS A 523 -6.54 -16.76 6.59
C HIS A 523 -6.57 -18.13 7.30
N PRO A 524 -5.42 -18.75 7.59
CA PRO A 524 -5.37 -19.97 8.39
C PRO A 524 -5.71 -19.68 9.85
N ILE A 525 -6.65 -20.42 10.44
CA ILE A 525 -7.02 -20.31 11.87
C ILE A 525 -6.61 -21.54 12.69
N GLY A 526 -5.69 -22.36 12.16
CA GLY A 526 -5.18 -23.57 12.80
C GLY A 526 -6.02 -24.83 12.55
N ASP A 527 -5.50 -25.99 12.97
CA ASP A 527 -6.15 -27.31 12.90
C ASP A 527 -6.71 -27.71 11.51
N GLY A 528 -6.12 -27.19 10.44
CA GLY A 528 -6.56 -27.41 9.06
C GLY A 528 -7.87 -26.68 8.70
N TRP A 529 -8.15 -25.57 9.37
CA TRP A 529 -9.21 -24.64 9.02
C TRP A 529 -8.66 -23.39 8.33
N LEU A 530 -9.35 -22.97 7.28
CA LEU A 530 -9.02 -21.78 6.49
C LEU A 530 -10.27 -20.89 6.37
N VAL A 531 -10.14 -19.63 6.74
CA VAL A 531 -11.19 -18.62 6.55
C VAL A 531 -10.93 -17.89 5.23
N GLY A 532 -11.94 -17.87 4.36
CA GLY A 532 -11.94 -17.04 3.16
C GLY A 532 -12.79 -15.78 3.36
N VAL A 533 -12.25 -14.61 3.04
CA VAL A 533 -12.98 -13.34 3.00
C VAL A 533 -13.05 -12.87 1.56
N GLY A 534 -14.24 -12.64 1.03
CA GLY A 534 -14.42 -12.22 -0.35
C GLY A 534 -15.86 -11.85 -0.67
N ALA A 535 -16.32 -12.20 -1.85
CA ALA A 535 -17.62 -11.79 -2.35
C ALA A 535 -18.47 -12.97 -2.80
N GLN A 536 -19.74 -12.98 -2.41
CA GLN A 536 -20.78 -13.79 -3.02
C GLN A 536 -21.24 -13.10 -4.29
N THR A 537 -21.25 -13.80 -5.43
CA THR A 537 -21.83 -13.34 -6.70
C THR A 537 -23.05 -14.19 -7.07
N ASP A 538 -23.97 -13.63 -7.86
CA ASP A 538 -25.00 -14.41 -8.54
C ASP A 538 -24.45 -15.10 -9.81
N GLU A 539 -25.23 -15.99 -10.43
CA GLU A 539 -24.84 -16.68 -11.67
C GLU A 539 -24.57 -15.73 -12.85
N ALA A 540 -24.96 -14.45 -12.73
CA ALA A 540 -24.73 -13.39 -13.71
C ALA A 540 -23.49 -12.52 -13.38
N GLY A 541 -22.82 -12.75 -12.23
CA GLY A 541 -21.63 -12.03 -11.79
C GLY A 541 -21.87 -10.59 -11.34
N ALA A 542 -23.11 -10.15 -11.12
CA ALA A 542 -23.46 -8.73 -11.06
C ALA A 542 -23.66 -8.15 -9.65
N ALA A 543 -23.91 -8.99 -8.64
CA ALA A 543 -24.14 -8.54 -7.27
C ALA A 543 -23.09 -9.14 -6.31
N ALA A 544 -22.11 -8.34 -5.89
CA ALA A 544 -21.12 -8.72 -4.89
C ALA A 544 -21.59 -8.33 -3.48
N SER A 545 -21.81 -9.31 -2.61
CA SER A 545 -22.00 -9.09 -1.17
C SER A 545 -20.87 -9.78 -0.41
N LEU A 546 -20.34 -9.13 0.63
CA LEU A 546 -19.31 -9.72 1.49
C LEU A 546 -19.70 -11.15 1.91
N LYS A 547 -18.78 -12.08 1.69
CA LYS A 547 -18.88 -13.49 2.07
C LYS A 547 -17.69 -13.85 2.94
N VAL A 548 -17.98 -14.53 4.05
CA VAL A 548 -16.99 -15.21 4.88
C VAL A 548 -17.24 -16.71 4.76
N SER A 549 -16.24 -17.46 4.32
CA SER A 549 -16.30 -18.91 4.12
C SER A 549 -15.36 -19.60 5.10
N LEU A 550 -15.76 -20.76 5.63
CA LEU A 550 -14.91 -21.60 6.46
C LEU A 550 -14.63 -22.91 5.73
N PHE A 551 -13.38 -23.12 5.34
CA PHE A 551 -12.93 -24.32 4.65
C PHE A 551 -12.26 -25.29 5.61
N ASP A 552 -12.61 -26.57 5.47
CA ASP A 552 -11.91 -27.69 6.09
C ASP A 552 -10.93 -28.26 5.06
N VAL A 553 -9.63 -28.12 5.34
CA VAL A 553 -8.53 -28.52 4.45
C VAL A 553 -7.63 -29.58 5.09
N ARG A 554 -8.11 -30.28 6.13
CA ARG A 554 -7.37 -31.37 6.81
C ARG A 554 -7.10 -32.57 5.91
N ASP A 555 -7.97 -32.81 4.93
CA ASP A 555 -7.72 -33.73 3.83
C ASP A 555 -7.49 -32.90 2.55
N PRO A 556 -6.23 -32.67 2.14
CA PRO A 556 -5.90 -31.90 0.94
C PRO A 556 -6.51 -32.46 -0.34
N ALA A 557 -6.88 -33.75 -0.37
CA ALA A 557 -7.50 -34.38 -1.53
C ALA A 557 -9.02 -34.18 -1.59
N ALA A 558 -9.64 -33.75 -0.48
CA ALA A 558 -11.07 -33.54 -0.36
C ALA A 558 -11.41 -32.27 0.46
N PRO A 559 -10.93 -31.08 0.03
CA PRO A 559 -11.30 -29.83 0.68
C PRO A 559 -12.82 -29.61 0.62
N ARG A 560 -13.41 -29.02 1.67
CA ARG A 560 -14.84 -28.71 1.72
C ARG A 560 -15.13 -27.37 2.37
N GLU A 561 -16.15 -26.67 1.89
CA GLU A 561 -16.73 -25.50 2.57
C GLU A 561 -17.64 -26.02 3.68
N ALA A 562 -17.23 -25.85 4.94
CA ALA A 562 -17.96 -26.33 6.10
C ALA A 562 -19.12 -25.42 6.49
N ASP A 563 -18.96 -24.11 6.31
CA ASP A 563 -19.98 -23.10 6.58
C ASP A 563 -19.66 -21.79 5.84
N THR A 564 -20.68 -20.94 5.67
CA THR A 564 -20.52 -19.59 5.13
C THR A 564 -21.48 -18.62 5.81
N ILE A 565 -21.05 -17.36 5.90
CA ILE A 565 -21.91 -16.20 6.19
C ILE A 565 -21.84 -15.25 4.99
N VAL A 566 -22.99 -14.86 4.47
CA VAL A 566 -23.13 -13.83 3.44
C VAL A 566 -23.82 -12.61 4.05
N PHE A 567 -23.24 -11.43 3.89
CA PHE A 567 -23.79 -10.17 4.38
C PHE A 567 -24.67 -9.53 3.29
N ASP A 568 -25.85 -10.11 3.06
CA ASP A 568 -26.80 -9.76 1.99
C ASP A 568 -27.88 -8.74 2.40
N THR A 569 -27.73 -8.15 3.58
CA THR A 569 -28.72 -7.24 4.19
C THR A 569 -28.79 -5.86 3.53
N ALA A 570 -27.82 -5.52 2.67
CA ALA A 570 -27.76 -4.28 1.90
C ALA A 570 -27.17 -4.57 0.51
N PRO A 571 -27.56 -3.80 -0.52
CA PRO A 571 -26.85 -3.86 -1.80
C PRO A 571 -25.39 -3.45 -1.57
N TYR A 572 -24.43 -4.26 -2.05
CA TYR A 572 -22.99 -3.96 -1.99
C TYR A 572 -22.42 -3.78 -0.57
N THR A 573 -22.26 -4.91 0.13
CA THR A 573 -21.47 -5.01 1.36
C THR A 573 -20.05 -5.45 1.02
N TYR A 574 -19.03 -4.85 1.63
CA TYR A 574 -17.63 -5.22 1.47
C TYR A 574 -16.86 -5.10 2.79
N SER A 575 -15.63 -5.59 2.81
CA SER A 575 -14.71 -5.44 3.94
C SER A 575 -13.35 -4.95 3.44
N ALA A 576 -12.73 -4.05 4.20
CA ALA A 576 -11.31 -3.72 3.99
C ALA A 576 -10.43 -4.99 4.04
N ALA A 577 -10.84 -6.04 4.78
CA ALA A 577 -10.15 -7.33 4.85
C ALA A 577 -10.13 -8.12 3.54
N GLN A 578 -10.87 -7.71 2.51
CA GLN A 578 -10.78 -8.29 1.17
C GLN A 578 -9.54 -7.82 0.42
N SER A 579 -9.03 -6.63 0.72
CA SER A 579 -7.86 -6.03 0.06
C SER A 579 -6.69 -5.79 1.01
N ASP A 580 -6.93 -5.64 2.31
CA ASP A 580 -5.91 -5.33 3.33
C ASP A 580 -6.09 -6.18 4.62
N HIS A 581 -5.08 -6.95 5.02
CA HIS A 581 -5.14 -8.09 5.95
C HIS A 581 -4.99 -7.57 7.33
N ARG A 582 -4.35 -6.41 7.45
CA ARG A 582 -4.21 -5.65 8.67
C ARG A 582 -5.59 -5.25 9.17
N ALA A 583 -6.61 -5.27 8.31
CA ALA A 583 -8.00 -5.14 8.70
C ALA A 583 -8.63 -6.44 9.25
N PHE A 584 -8.08 -7.62 8.98
CA PHE A 584 -8.50 -8.88 9.62
C PHE A 584 -7.79 -9.03 10.96
N LEU A 585 -8.53 -9.18 12.05
CA LEU A 585 -8.00 -9.24 13.40
C LEU A 585 -8.32 -10.60 14.04
N GLU A 586 -7.31 -11.36 14.43
CA GLU A 586 -7.48 -12.51 15.31
C GLU A 586 -7.43 -12.08 16.79
N LEU A 587 -8.28 -12.68 17.62
CA LEU A 587 -8.37 -12.42 19.05
C LEU A 587 -7.81 -13.63 19.83
N ALA A 588 -7.30 -13.38 21.04
CA ALA A 588 -6.66 -14.39 21.87
C ALA A 588 -7.56 -15.58 22.24
N ASP A 589 -8.88 -15.43 22.16
CA ASP A 589 -9.83 -16.52 22.40
C ASP A 589 -10.17 -17.35 21.15
N GLY A 590 -9.44 -17.16 20.05
CA GLY A 590 -9.62 -17.89 18.79
C GLY A 590 -10.79 -17.39 17.93
N THR A 591 -11.42 -16.28 18.32
CA THR A 591 -12.36 -15.56 17.47
C THR A 591 -11.62 -14.57 16.58
N PHE A 592 -12.29 -14.05 15.56
CA PHE A 592 -11.72 -13.04 14.66
C PHE A 592 -12.70 -11.91 14.40
N ALA A 593 -12.22 -10.76 13.95
CA ALA A 593 -13.02 -9.61 13.60
C ALA A 593 -12.57 -8.99 12.29
N LEU A 594 -13.52 -8.36 11.59
CA LEU A 594 -13.26 -7.65 10.34
C LEU A 594 -14.19 -6.44 10.20
N PRO A 595 -13.72 -5.35 9.58
CA PRO A 595 -14.58 -4.24 9.17
C PRO A 595 -15.67 -4.70 8.21
N VAL A 596 -16.87 -4.14 8.35
CA VAL A 596 -17.99 -4.38 7.42
C VAL A 596 -18.54 -3.04 6.99
N SER A 597 -18.45 -2.77 5.69
CA SER A 597 -18.91 -1.54 5.06
C SER A 597 -20.09 -1.84 4.14
N CYS A 598 -21.16 -1.08 4.25
CA CYS A 598 -22.35 -1.22 3.40
C CYS A 598 -22.49 0.04 2.54
N SER A 599 -22.54 -0.09 1.21
CA SER A 599 -22.77 1.06 0.34
C SER A 599 -24.25 1.23 -0.01
N GLY A 600 -24.77 2.45 0.12
CA GLY A 600 -26.14 2.80 -0.27
C GLY A 600 -27.05 3.22 0.88
N ALA A 601 -28.21 3.80 0.53
CA ALA A 601 -29.19 4.34 1.47
C ALA A 601 -30.03 3.23 2.15
N ALA A 602 -29.39 2.26 2.80
CA ALA A 602 -30.06 1.21 3.55
C ALA A 602 -30.04 1.52 5.06
N LYS A 603 -31.22 1.79 5.62
CA LYS A 603 -31.48 2.01 7.05
C LYS A 603 -31.26 0.77 7.95
N LEU A 604 -30.63 -0.31 7.47
CA LEU A 604 -30.79 -1.65 8.07
C LEU A 604 -29.52 -2.32 8.60
N LEU A 605 -28.31 -1.95 8.19
CA LEU A 605 -27.07 -2.25 8.93
C LEU A 605 -26.13 -1.05 8.79
N PRO A 606 -25.67 -0.43 9.89
CA PRO A 606 -24.73 0.66 9.78
C PRO A 606 -23.30 0.09 9.71
N SER A 607 -22.47 0.65 8.81
CA SER A 607 -21.07 0.27 8.64
C SER A 607 -20.31 0.28 9.97
N GLY A 608 -19.38 -0.64 10.16
CA GLY A 608 -18.68 -0.85 11.42
C GLY A 608 -17.74 -2.05 11.35
N ALA A 609 -17.84 -2.95 12.34
CA ALA A 609 -17.11 -4.21 12.35
C ALA A 609 -17.97 -5.37 12.88
N CYS A 610 -17.61 -6.59 12.51
CA CYS A 610 -18.21 -7.80 13.06
C CYS A 610 -17.13 -8.67 13.69
N ARG A 611 -17.44 -9.23 14.85
CA ARG A 611 -16.66 -10.30 15.48
C ARG A 611 -17.34 -11.64 15.22
N LEU A 612 -16.56 -12.62 14.80
CA LEU A 612 -17.00 -13.93 14.37
C LEU A 612 -16.23 -15.04 15.08
N SER A 613 -16.86 -16.19 15.23
CA SER A 613 -16.22 -17.44 15.68
C SER A 613 -16.27 -18.48 14.57
N ALA A 614 -15.27 -19.36 14.56
CA ALA A 614 -15.22 -20.57 13.76
C ALA A 614 -15.02 -21.78 14.70
N GLU A 615 -16.12 -22.39 15.15
CA GLU A 615 -16.07 -23.50 16.10
C GLU A 615 -16.79 -24.72 15.54
N ASN A 616 -16.17 -25.90 15.64
CA ASN A 616 -16.75 -27.17 15.20
C ASN A 616 -17.27 -27.14 13.75
N GLY A 617 -16.56 -26.42 12.87
CA GLY A 617 -16.95 -26.24 11.47
C GLY A 617 -18.18 -25.37 11.27
N LYS A 618 -18.48 -24.46 12.20
CA LYS A 618 -19.57 -23.48 12.10
C LYS A 618 -19.08 -22.06 12.32
N LEU A 619 -19.55 -21.16 11.46
CA LEU A 619 -19.35 -19.73 11.58
C LEU A 619 -20.50 -19.09 12.35
N ARG A 620 -20.19 -18.16 13.26
CA ARG A 620 -21.21 -17.36 13.95
C ARG A 620 -20.74 -15.94 14.13
N VAL A 621 -21.61 -14.97 13.84
CA VAL A 621 -21.43 -13.59 14.29
C VAL A 621 -21.70 -13.54 15.79
N LEU A 622 -20.70 -13.10 16.55
CA LEU A 622 -20.78 -12.95 18.01
C LEU A 622 -21.16 -11.53 18.42
N GLY A 623 -20.78 -10.52 17.64
CA GLY A 623 -21.07 -9.12 17.93
C GLY A 623 -20.87 -8.23 16.71
N SER A 624 -21.54 -7.07 16.75
CA SER A 624 -21.42 -6.01 15.74
C SER A 624 -21.10 -4.70 16.45
N PHE A 625 -20.11 -3.98 15.92
CA PHE A 625 -19.57 -2.76 16.51
C PHE A 625 -19.78 -1.62 15.54
N THR A 626 -20.75 -0.78 15.84
CA THR A 626 -21.23 0.22 14.90
C THR A 626 -21.38 1.57 15.60
N PRO A 627 -20.79 2.65 15.07
CA PRO A 627 -20.90 3.97 15.69
C PRO A 627 -22.34 4.50 15.67
N ALA A 628 -22.67 5.33 16.68
CA ALA A 628 -24.02 5.83 16.92
C ALA A 628 -24.52 6.80 15.81
N GLU A 629 -23.62 7.57 15.20
CA GLU A 629 -23.90 8.45 14.07
C GLU A 629 -23.31 7.83 12.78
N ALA A 630 -24.02 6.85 12.24
CA ALA A 630 -23.61 6.14 11.03
C ALA A 630 -23.84 6.99 9.76
N SER A 631 -22.98 7.98 9.50
CA SER A 631 -22.96 8.64 8.19
C SER A 631 -22.04 7.91 7.23
N GLY A 632 -22.45 6.75 6.71
CA GLY A 632 -21.88 6.15 5.49
C GLY A 632 -20.40 5.77 5.50
N PHE A 633 -19.74 5.69 6.66
CA PHE A 633 -18.29 5.62 6.73
C PHE A 633 -17.72 4.20 6.68
N GLU A 634 -16.56 4.07 6.05
CA GLU A 634 -15.77 2.85 5.96
C GLU A 634 -14.91 2.70 7.22
N THR A 635 -15.05 1.56 7.90
CA THR A 635 -14.11 1.17 8.96
C THR A 635 -12.87 0.59 8.29
N LEU A 636 -11.70 1.16 8.61
CA LEU A 636 -10.42 0.83 7.98
C LEU A 636 -9.68 -0.25 8.78
N ARG A 637 -9.73 -0.16 10.11
CA ARG A 637 -9.04 -1.07 11.04
C ARG A 637 -9.88 -1.38 12.26
N VAL A 638 -9.58 -2.53 12.85
CA VAL A 638 -10.12 -2.96 14.14
C VAL A 638 -8.97 -3.43 15.03
N THR A 639 -9.10 -3.24 16.34
CA THR A 639 -8.19 -3.81 17.34
C THR A 639 -8.93 -4.03 18.67
N TYR A 640 -8.29 -4.63 19.65
CA TYR A 640 -8.87 -4.84 20.99
C TYR A 640 -7.81 -4.69 22.07
N ALA A 641 -8.24 -4.44 23.31
CA ALA A 641 -7.38 -4.52 24.49
C ALA A 641 -8.23 -4.91 25.70
N GLY A 642 -7.94 -6.06 26.29
CA GLY A 642 -8.76 -6.66 27.35
C GLY A 642 -10.20 -6.91 26.87
N ASP A 643 -11.15 -6.27 27.53
CA ASP A 643 -12.59 -6.33 27.25
C ASP A 643 -13.09 -5.16 26.39
N ALA A 644 -12.21 -4.31 25.87
CA ALA A 644 -12.56 -3.26 24.92
C ALA A 644 -12.18 -3.61 23.49
N PHE A 645 -13.06 -3.23 22.56
CA PHE A 645 -12.89 -3.33 21.12
C PHE A 645 -12.84 -1.93 20.52
N TYR A 646 -12.03 -1.73 19.47
CA TYR A 646 -11.83 -0.43 18.86
C TYR A 646 -12.01 -0.51 17.34
N THR A 647 -12.74 0.43 16.78
CA THR A 647 -12.85 0.63 15.31
C THR A 647 -12.22 1.96 14.93
N LEU A 648 -11.40 1.95 13.89
CA LEU A 648 -10.84 3.16 13.28
C LEU A 648 -11.47 3.37 11.89
N SER A 649 -12.05 4.55 11.68
CA SER A 649 -12.57 5.00 10.38
C SER A 649 -11.84 6.26 9.92
N ALA A 650 -12.21 6.76 8.74
CA ALA A 650 -11.79 8.07 8.25
C ALA A 650 -12.19 9.23 9.18
N ASP A 651 -13.16 9.08 10.08
CA ASP A 651 -13.71 10.21 10.84
C ASP A 651 -13.70 9.99 12.36
N ALA A 652 -13.43 8.78 12.84
CA ALA A 652 -13.46 8.50 14.27
C ALA A 652 -12.60 7.30 14.67
N LEU A 653 -12.11 7.35 15.91
CA LEU A 653 -11.76 6.17 16.70
C LEU A 653 -12.88 5.94 17.71
N THR A 654 -13.51 4.76 17.70
CA THR A 654 -14.59 4.44 18.64
C THR A 654 -14.22 3.22 19.48
N ALA A 655 -14.43 3.31 20.79
CA ALA A 655 -14.26 2.24 21.75
C ALA A 655 -15.61 1.60 22.11
N TYR A 656 -15.62 0.28 22.27
CA TYR A 656 -16.80 -0.51 22.58
C TYR A 656 -16.49 -1.56 23.65
N ASP A 657 -17.52 -1.97 24.39
CA ASP A 657 -17.49 -3.22 25.13
C ASP A 657 -17.45 -4.40 24.15
N LEU A 658 -16.41 -5.25 24.26
CA LEU A 658 -16.14 -6.36 23.35
C LEU A 658 -17.27 -7.42 23.34
N THR A 659 -18.07 -7.51 24.40
CA THR A 659 -19.12 -8.53 24.54
C THR A 659 -20.49 -8.02 24.10
N SER A 660 -20.88 -6.84 24.58
CA SER A 660 -22.20 -6.26 24.36
C SER A 660 -22.28 -5.34 23.14
N GLY A 661 -21.14 -4.87 22.62
CA GLY A 661 -21.09 -3.88 21.55
C GLY A 661 -21.52 -2.47 21.99
N ALA A 662 -21.69 -2.24 23.30
CA ALA A 662 -22.02 -0.92 23.82
C ALA A 662 -20.86 0.05 23.58
N VAL A 663 -21.16 1.22 23.01
CA VAL A 663 -20.15 2.28 22.83
C VAL A 663 -19.70 2.78 24.20
N TYR A 664 -18.38 2.79 24.41
CA TYR A 664 -17.75 3.38 25.57
C TYR A 664 -17.43 4.86 25.34
N ASP A 665 -16.72 5.16 24.26
CA ASP A 665 -16.26 6.53 23.95
C ASP A 665 -15.95 6.66 22.46
N THR A 666 -15.93 7.90 21.96
CA THR A 666 -15.61 8.23 20.57
C THR A 666 -14.67 9.44 20.53
N LEU A 667 -13.56 9.30 19.81
CA LEU A 667 -12.65 10.38 19.47
C LEU A 667 -12.82 10.76 18.00
N ASP A 668 -13.39 11.93 17.74
CA ASP A 668 -13.70 12.42 16.39
C ASP A 668 -12.48 13.01 15.66
N TYR A 669 -12.50 12.88 14.33
CA TYR A 669 -11.56 13.42 13.35
C TYR A 669 -12.31 14.20 12.26
N PRO A 670 -12.91 15.35 12.59
CA PRO A 670 -13.85 16.08 11.72
C PRO A 670 -13.25 16.67 10.42
N ASP A 671 -11.92 16.71 10.31
CA ASP A 671 -11.19 17.40 9.24
C ASP A 671 -10.45 16.46 8.26
N ALA A 672 -10.68 15.14 8.32
CA ALA A 672 -10.04 14.16 7.40
C ALA A 672 -10.69 14.12 5.99
N GLY A 673 -11.50 15.12 5.66
CA GLY A 673 -12.35 15.15 4.48
C GLY A 673 -11.58 15.20 3.17
N GLY A 674 -11.34 14.03 2.57
CA GLY A 674 -11.30 13.89 1.11
C GLY A 674 -10.08 13.23 0.47
N MET A 675 -9.09 12.71 1.22
CA MET A 675 -7.86 12.16 0.62
C MET A 675 -7.37 10.82 1.19
N LEU A 676 -8.24 10.03 1.82
CA LEU A 676 -7.92 8.62 2.13
C LEU A 676 -8.23 7.69 0.94
N SER A 677 -7.86 8.09 -0.29
CA SER A 677 -8.03 7.28 -1.51
C SER A 677 -6.78 7.19 -2.34
#